data_AF-A0A9D6KL87-F1
#
_entry.id   AF-A0A9D6KL87-F1
#
_cell.length_a   1.000
_cell.length_b   1.000
_cell.length_c   1.000
_cell.angle_alpha   90.00
_cell.angle_beta   90.00
_cell.angle_gamma   90.00
#
_symmetry.space_group_name_H-M   'P 1'
#
loop_
_entity.id
_entity.type
_entity.pdbx_description
1 polymer ?
#
loop_
_entity_poly.entity_id
_entity_poly.type
_entity_poly.pdbx_seq_one_letter_code
_entity_poly.pdbx_strand_id
1 'polypeptide(L)'
;MPTFEVGTTIAGFATNGVDVAAGTDGSLLFAWDNGTSYLYRGVYISAPTSSLTVRHFSAQGAPLGNAVRVDDTGGVEWTIAIAPDARGGYLAAWPSTKGVVASPPYQQTLRGRLLDSAGIPDGDAFLIDEDQSSMLKFFPAITRLATGSVAAWAGDCRARLLDSAGAPLGASFNIGSCSFVDMAPLPDGGFVMSRSVDYPGPTSWVQLFAANGQPRAPAILVSSQFVATKVAAAPDGRFAVLGSTRDEHQLWLRSYASDGTPAGDAILIHQVDPADPIQAGIPHEMLDMKSDPNGNLLVVWMYLNSGLNSPLFGQAFDITGNPFGPPAQLSTQSGIRLRSAALPDGGFVNTWVYYNTIYGNVVSICPLDAPNCSAGSRSPTVTATVTGTLPATATPTITPTPLPCGDGKLDSGEECDDGNTVSGDGCDANCTVSRCGNGIVAGKELCDDGNQLDGDGCDSNCTRTACGNGIVTTGEECDDGNTRDGDGCDHRCLREICGNGRVDGLEQCDDGNTIDGDGCDANCTTTRCGNGIVTKGEECDDGNTVSSDGCDFRCLREQCGNGRAEGSEECDDGNAINGDGCDVNCTISRCGNRIVAPNEDCDDGNTLSGDGCDRHCVAEVCGDAHLADNEECDDGNTVNGDGCDINCTRSRCGNGVVSPGEECDDGNVISGDGCDRNCLLEQC
;
A
#
# COMPACT_ATOMS: atom_id res chain seq x y z
N MET A 1 -7.08 -12.18 -32.84
CA MET A 1 -6.74 -10.82 -32.34
C MET A 1 -5.24 -10.76 -32.10
N PRO A 2 -4.58 -9.59 -32.04
CA PRO A 2 -3.15 -9.53 -31.74
C PRO A 2 -2.91 -10.14 -30.37
N THR A 3 -1.99 -11.09 -30.34
CA THR A 3 -1.50 -11.76 -29.14
C THR A 3 -0.05 -11.33 -28.98
N PHE A 4 0.37 -11.04 -27.76
CA PHE A 4 1.74 -10.69 -27.43
C PHE A 4 2.32 -11.67 -26.42
N GLU A 5 3.65 -11.75 -26.39
CA GLU A 5 4.38 -12.53 -25.41
C GLU A 5 4.58 -11.71 -24.14
N VAL A 6 4.22 -12.29 -23.00
CA VAL A 6 4.38 -11.68 -21.68
C VAL A 6 5.76 -12.02 -21.10
N GLY A 7 6.14 -13.29 -21.23
CA GLY A 7 7.41 -13.82 -20.72
C GLY A 7 7.50 -15.32 -20.89
N THR A 8 8.58 -15.90 -20.34
CA THR A 8 8.87 -17.33 -20.42
C THR A 8 9.19 -17.93 -19.06
N THR A 9 8.81 -19.19 -18.85
CA THR A 9 9.13 -19.98 -17.67
C THR A 9 10.32 -20.91 -17.90
N ILE A 10 10.89 -21.44 -16.81
CA ILE A 10 11.99 -22.41 -16.86
C ILE A 10 11.44 -23.76 -17.35
N ALA A 11 12.05 -24.31 -18.41
CA ALA A 11 11.53 -25.49 -19.10
C ALA A 11 11.42 -26.75 -18.21
N GLY A 12 10.20 -27.27 -18.03
CA GLY A 12 9.96 -28.58 -17.40
C GLY A 12 8.52 -28.81 -16.95
N PHE A 13 7.67 -29.34 -17.83
CA PHE A 13 6.28 -29.76 -17.61
C PHE A 13 5.25 -28.66 -17.20
N ALA A 14 4.00 -28.91 -17.60
CA ALA A 14 2.93 -27.93 -17.80
C ALA A 14 2.16 -27.52 -16.54
N THR A 15 2.85 -27.05 -15.50
CA THR A 15 2.23 -26.60 -14.25
C THR A 15 2.57 -25.15 -13.92
N ASN A 16 2.50 -24.26 -14.91
CA ASN A 16 2.77 -22.84 -14.66
C ASN A 16 1.44 -22.11 -14.45
N GLY A 17 1.22 -21.64 -13.23
CA GLY A 17 0.23 -20.63 -12.87
C GLY A 17 0.56 -19.30 -13.51
N VAL A 18 -0.50 -18.64 -13.96
CA VAL A 18 -0.47 -17.27 -14.46
C VAL A 18 -1.63 -16.52 -13.84
N ASP A 19 -1.47 -15.22 -13.66
CA ASP A 19 -2.56 -14.31 -13.33
C ASP A 19 -2.28 -12.91 -13.88
N VAL A 20 -3.29 -12.05 -13.94
CA VAL A 20 -3.15 -10.68 -14.45
C VAL A 20 -4.04 -9.73 -13.65
N ALA A 21 -3.51 -8.54 -13.35
CA ALA A 21 -4.25 -7.44 -12.76
C ALA A 21 -4.13 -6.18 -13.63
N ALA A 22 -5.19 -5.38 -13.68
CA ALA A 22 -5.20 -4.07 -14.31
C ALA A 22 -5.13 -2.97 -13.25
N GLY A 23 -4.18 -2.06 -13.39
CA GLY A 23 -4.04 -0.86 -12.58
C GLY A 23 -5.15 0.16 -12.86
N THR A 24 -5.28 1.15 -11.97
CA THR A 24 -6.27 2.23 -12.15
C THR A 24 -5.96 3.16 -13.31
N ASP A 25 -4.71 3.19 -13.74
CA ASP A 25 -4.21 3.91 -14.93
C ASP A 25 -4.38 3.10 -16.23
N GLY A 26 -4.91 1.87 -16.14
CA GLY A 26 -5.05 0.94 -17.26
C GLY A 26 -3.78 0.11 -17.55
N SER A 27 -2.68 0.33 -16.83
CA SER A 27 -1.49 -0.49 -16.95
C SER A 27 -1.77 -1.93 -16.48
N LEU A 28 -0.99 -2.89 -16.97
CA LEU A 28 -1.22 -4.31 -16.78
C LEU A 28 -0.04 -4.92 -16.04
N LEU A 29 -0.32 -5.70 -15.00
CA LEU A 29 0.69 -6.46 -14.29
C LEU A 29 0.39 -7.95 -14.43
N PHE A 30 1.26 -8.64 -15.17
CA PHE A 30 1.18 -10.08 -15.35
C PHE A 30 2.05 -10.77 -14.32
N ALA A 31 1.54 -11.84 -13.73
CA ALA A 31 2.24 -12.69 -12.77
C ALA A 31 2.32 -14.12 -13.28
N TRP A 32 3.43 -14.80 -13.03
CA TRP A 32 3.59 -16.22 -13.33
C TRP A 32 4.60 -16.89 -12.40
N ASP A 33 4.46 -18.19 -12.18
CA ASP A 33 5.50 -18.95 -11.52
C ASP A 33 6.56 -19.47 -12.51
N ASN A 34 7.81 -19.40 -12.08
CA ASN A 34 9.01 -19.89 -12.76
C ASN A 34 9.46 -21.20 -12.11
N GLY A 35 8.55 -22.17 -12.07
CA GLY A 35 8.74 -23.43 -11.38
C GLY A 35 8.70 -24.67 -12.25
N THR A 36 9.25 -25.76 -11.73
CA THR A 36 8.93 -27.11 -12.21
C THR A 36 8.22 -27.84 -11.08
N SER A 37 6.99 -28.29 -11.31
CA SER A 37 6.33 -29.21 -10.38
C SER A 37 6.70 -30.65 -10.70
N TYR A 38 6.85 -31.48 -9.68
CA TYR A 38 6.95 -32.93 -9.84
C TYR A 38 5.82 -33.64 -9.11
N LEU A 39 5.31 -34.70 -9.73
CA LEU A 39 4.34 -35.61 -9.13
C LEU A 39 5.05 -36.49 -8.11
N TYR A 40 4.75 -36.30 -6.82
CA TYR A 40 5.22 -37.18 -5.76
C TYR A 40 4.04 -37.83 -5.05
N ARG A 41 3.89 -39.16 -5.20
CA ARG A 41 2.78 -39.96 -4.63
C ARG A 41 1.37 -39.37 -4.88
N GLY A 42 1.15 -38.76 -6.04
CA GLY A 42 -0.15 -38.23 -6.45
C GLY A 42 -0.43 -36.77 -6.06
N VAL A 43 0.55 -36.07 -5.49
CA VAL A 43 0.49 -34.63 -5.21
C VAL A 43 1.54 -33.92 -6.04
N TYR A 44 1.16 -32.81 -6.70
CA TYR A 44 2.10 -31.92 -7.37
C TYR A 44 2.75 -31.03 -6.31
N ILE A 45 4.08 -31.07 -6.24
CA ILE A 45 4.87 -30.21 -5.36
C ILE A 45 5.87 -29.46 -6.21
N SER A 46 5.96 -28.16 -5.96
CA SER A 46 6.89 -27.28 -6.67
C SER A 46 8.30 -27.42 -6.14
N ALA A 47 9.28 -27.38 -7.05
CA ALA A 47 10.68 -27.42 -6.67
C ALA A 47 11.06 -26.24 -5.77
N PRO A 48 12.07 -26.38 -4.88
CA PRO A 48 12.56 -25.26 -4.07
C PRO A 48 13.04 -24.05 -4.90
N THR A 49 13.38 -24.28 -6.18
CA THR A 49 13.79 -23.25 -7.14
C THR A 49 12.62 -22.52 -7.79
N SER A 50 11.37 -22.99 -7.61
CA SER A 50 10.18 -22.31 -8.14
C SER A 50 10.04 -20.93 -7.51
N SER A 51 9.86 -19.93 -8.35
CA SER A 51 9.79 -18.51 -7.96
C SER A 51 8.55 -17.84 -8.57
N LEU A 52 8.11 -16.73 -8.01
CA LEU A 52 7.04 -15.90 -8.54
C LEU A 52 7.67 -14.73 -9.27
N THR A 53 7.20 -14.42 -10.47
CA THR A 53 7.71 -13.32 -11.28
C THR A 53 6.55 -12.50 -11.81
N VAL A 54 6.76 -11.19 -11.88
CA VAL A 54 5.83 -10.24 -12.46
C VAL A 54 6.49 -9.40 -13.54
N ARG A 55 5.69 -8.83 -14.43
CA ARG A 55 6.17 -7.84 -15.40
C ARG A 55 5.07 -6.86 -15.76
N HIS A 56 5.46 -5.59 -15.82
CA HIS A 56 4.56 -4.46 -16.08
C HIS A 56 4.45 -4.15 -17.58
N PHE A 57 3.24 -3.80 -18.01
CA PHE A 57 2.87 -3.53 -19.40
C PHE A 57 1.90 -2.35 -19.50
N SER A 58 1.88 -1.69 -20.65
CA SER A 58 0.85 -0.70 -20.98
C SER A 58 -0.51 -1.36 -21.16
N ALA A 59 -1.57 -0.55 -21.19
CA ALA A 59 -2.93 -1.00 -21.50
C ALA A 59 -3.05 -1.75 -22.85
N GLN A 60 -2.11 -1.52 -23.77
CA GLN A 60 -2.07 -2.14 -25.10
C GLN A 60 -1.16 -3.38 -25.16
N GLY A 61 -0.53 -3.77 -24.04
CA GLY A 61 0.34 -4.94 -23.98
C GLY A 61 1.79 -4.70 -24.41
N ALA A 62 2.27 -3.45 -24.39
CA ALA A 62 3.68 -3.15 -24.57
C ALA A 62 4.41 -3.24 -23.22
N PRO A 63 5.56 -3.95 -23.11
CA PRO A 63 6.27 -4.06 -21.84
C PRO A 63 6.82 -2.71 -21.39
N LEU A 64 6.54 -2.32 -20.15
CA LEU A 64 7.02 -1.08 -19.52
C LEU A 64 8.25 -1.30 -18.62
N GLY A 65 8.50 -2.55 -18.24
CA GLY A 65 9.62 -2.91 -17.38
C GLY A 65 10.16 -4.31 -17.67
N ASN A 66 11.28 -4.61 -16.99
CA ASN A 66 11.84 -5.95 -16.94
C ASN A 66 10.99 -6.86 -16.04
N ALA A 67 11.13 -8.17 -16.22
CA ALA A 67 10.52 -9.13 -15.31
C ALA A 67 11.21 -9.07 -13.95
N VAL A 68 10.41 -8.99 -12.88
CA VAL A 68 10.88 -8.84 -11.49
C VAL A 68 10.44 -10.04 -10.67
N ARG A 69 11.36 -10.60 -9.88
CA ARG A 69 11.04 -11.67 -8.94
C ARG A 69 10.33 -11.11 -7.72
N VAL A 70 9.20 -11.71 -7.35
CA VAL A 70 8.33 -11.27 -6.25
C VAL A 70 8.50 -12.10 -4.99
N ASP A 71 9.01 -13.33 -5.05
CA ASP A 71 9.21 -14.12 -3.84
C ASP A 71 10.64 -13.98 -3.30
N ASP A 72 10.80 -13.92 -1.97
CA ASP A 72 12.14 -13.93 -1.35
C ASP A 72 12.71 -15.34 -1.23
N THR A 73 11.82 -16.33 -1.22
CA THR A 73 12.12 -17.60 -0.59
C THR A 73 12.39 -18.71 -1.62
N GLY A 74 11.68 -18.75 -2.73
CA GLY A 74 11.54 -19.92 -3.58
C GLY A 74 10.52 -20.90 -3.00
N GLY A 75 10.26 -21.99 -3.70
CA GLY A 75 9.23 -22.97 -3.34
C GLY A 75 7.80 -22.46 -3.57
N VAL A 76 7.63 -21.55 -4.52
CA VAL A 76 6.33 -21.04 -4.96
C VAL A 76 5.55 -22.17 -5.62
N GLU A 77 4.32 -22.39 -5.16
CA GLU A 77 3.39 -23.30 -5.82
C GLU A 77 2.63 -22.63 -6.96
N TRP A 78 2.22 -23.43 -7.95
CA TRP A 78 1.63 -22.98 -9.21
C TRP A 78 0.27 -22.29 -9.10
N THR A 79 -0.38 -22.25 -7.93
CA THR A 79 -1.64 -21.51 -7.76
C THR A 79 -1.36 -20.12 -7.18
N ILE A 80 -1.15 -19.14 -8.06
CA ILE A 80 -0.86 -17.75 -7.68
C ILE A 80 -2.09 -16.85 -7.89
N ALA A 81 -2.10 -15.69 -7.24
CA ALA A 81 -3.10 -14.66 -7.48
C ALA A 81 -2.48 -13.26 -7.42
N ILE A 82 -2.95 -12.34 -8.26
CA ILE A 82 -2.59 -10.92 -8.24
C ILE A 82 -3.83 -10.04 -8.40
N ALA A 83 -3.92 -8.97 -7.62
CA ALA A 83 -5.01 -8.01 -7.71
C ALA A 83 -4.54 -6.61 -7.33
N PRO A 84 -5.22 -5.54 -7.80
CA PRO A 84 -4.95 -4.19 -7.34
C PRO A 84 -5.12 -4.08 -5.82
N ASP A 85 -4.33 -3.23 -5.17
CA ASP A 85 -4.42 -2.98 -3.74
C ASP A 85 -5.10 -1.63 -3.42
N ALA A 86 -5.25 -1.33 -2.12
CA ALA A 86 -5.87 -0.09 -1.67
C ALA A 86 -5.04 1.18 -1.95
N ARG A 87 -3.73 1.03 -2.17
CA ARG A 87 -2.73 2.11 -2.29
C ARG A 87 -2.50 2.55 -3.74
N GLY A 88 -3.05 1.81 -4.70
CA GLY A 88 -2.85 2.06 -6.13
C GLY A 88 -1.75 1.19 -6.76
N GLY A 89 -1.17 0.26 -5.99
CA GLY A 89 -0.29 -0.79 -6.47
C GLY A 89 -1.02 -2.12 -6.56
N TYR A 90 -0.31 -3.21 -6.23
CA TYR A 90 -0.84 -4.57 -6.33
C TYR A 90 -0.50 -5.41 -5.10
N LEU A 91 -1.33 -6.41 -4.83
CA LEU A 91 -1.04 -7.49 -3.91
C LEU A 91 -0.85 -8.77 -4.72
N ALA A 92 0.27 -9.45 -4.53
CA ALA A 92 0.49 -10.81 -5.02
C ALA A 92 0.39 -11.80 -3.86
N ALA A 93 -0.25 -12.95 -4.08
CA ALA A 93 -0.40 -14.01 -3.11
C ALA A 93 -0.05 -15.38 -3.70
N TRP A 94 0.70 -16.19 -2.95
CA TRP A 94 1.14 -17.52 -3.40
C TRP A 94 1.31 -18.50 -2.23
N PRO A 95 0.98 -19.79 -2.41
CA PRO A 95 1.38 -20.83 -1.48
C PRO A 95 2.88 -21.08 -1.59
N SER A 96 3.52 -21.33 -0.45
CA SER A 96 4.95 -21.58 -0.35
C SER A 96 5.25 -22.84 0.45
N THR A 97 6.12 -23.68 -0.10
CA THR A 97 6.66 -24.90 0.54
C THR A 97 8.01 -24.69 1.24
N LYS A 98 8.63 -23.51 1.13
CA LYS A 98 9.92 -23.27 1.78
C LYS A 98 9.78 -23.20 3.31
N GLY A 99 10.68 -23.91 4.00
CA GLY A 99 10.70 -24.07 5.46
C GLY A 99 10.11 -25.39 5.95
N VAL A 100 9.66 -26.26 5.03
CA VAL A 100 8.92 -27.47 5.33
C VAL A 100 9.84 -28.68 5.22
N VAL A 101 9.87 -29.50 6.25
CA VAL A 101 10.61 -30.77 6.28
C VAL A 101 9.96 -31.73 5.27
N ALA A 102 10.76 -32.43 4.47
CA ALA A 102 10.32 -33.45 3.50
C ALA A 102 9.75 -34.72 4.16
N SER A 103 9.05 -34.60 5.29
CA SER A 103 8.41 -35.69 6.03
C SER A 103 6.98 -35.31 6.39
N PRO A 104 5.99 -36.18 6.14
CA PRO A 104 4.58 -35.92 6.44
C PRO A 104 4.34 -35.56 7.92
N PRO A 105 3.39 -34.64 8.21
CA PRO A 105 2.51 -33.96 7.25
C PRO A 105 3.21 -32.80 6.50
N TYR A 106 2.94 -32.68 5.20
CA TYR A 106 3.40 -31.53 4.41
C TYR A 106 2.66 -30.28 4.89
N GLN A 107 3.43 -29.26 5.24
CA GLN A 107 2.91 -27.97 5.68
C GLN A 107 3.10 -26.96 4.53
N GLN A 108 2.18 -26.03 4.35
CA GLN A 108 2.32 -24.94 3.38
C GLN A 108 1.86 -23.64 4.03
N THR A 109 2.58 -22.55 3.73
CA THR A 109 2.16 -21.19 4.10
C THR A 109 1.46 -20.53 2.93
N LEU A 110 0.58 -19.57 3.22
CA LEU A 110 0.15 -18.60 2.22
C LEU A 110 0.90 -17.30 2.48
N ARG A 111 1.63 -16.83 1.47
CA ARG A 111 2.42 -15.60 1.53
C ARG A 111 1.80 -14.53 0.66
N GLY A 112 2.06 -13.29 1.04
CA GLY A 112 1.69 -12.11 0.28
C GLY A 112 2.89 -11.19 0.12
N ARG A 113 2.87 -10.38 -0.93
CA ARG A 113 3.76 -9.23 -1.07
C ARG A 113 3.03 -8.10 -1.77
N LEU A 114 3.26 -6.91 -1.26
CA LEU A 114 2.82 -5.66 -1.84
C LEU A 114 3.79 -5.22 -2.95
N LEU A 115 3.23 -4.68 -4.01
CA LEU A 115 3.94 -4.16 -5.17
C LEU A 115 3.47 -2.72 -5.40
N ASP A 116 4.37 -1.84 -5.84
CA ASP A 116 4.01 -0.50 -6.29
C ASP A 116 3.23 -0.53 -7.62
N SER A 117 2.86 0.65 -8.13
CA SER A 117 2.13 0.77 -9.41
C SER A 117 2.94 0.34 -10.63
N ALA A 118 4.27 0.23 -10.52
CA ALA A 118 5.16 -0.29 -11.57
C ALA A 118 5.39 -1.81 -11.43
N GLY A 119 4.78 -2.46 -10.43
CA GLY A 119 4.95 -3.89 -10.16
C GLY A 119 6.25 -4.25 -9.47
N ILE A 120 6.93 -3.29 -8.83
CA ILE A 120 8.15 -3.50 -8.06
C ILE A 120 7.79 -3.89 -6.61
N PRO A 121 8.47 -4.89 -6.01
CA PRO A 121 8.37 -5.20 -4.58
C PRO A 121 8.43 -3.98 -3.68
N ASP A 122 7.33 -3.73 -2.96
CA ASP A 122 7.20 -2.70 -1.95
C ASP A 122 7.20 -3.37 -0.57
N GLY A 123 8.40 -3.61 -0.05
CA GLY A 123 8.65 -4.28 1.21
C GLY A 123 8.82 -5.80 1.14
N ASP A 124 8.97 -6.40 2.32
CA ASP A 124 9.22 -7.84 2.48
C ASP A 124 7.95 -8.68 2.25
N ALA A 125 8.13 -9.93 1.79
CA ALA A 125 7.02 -10.87 1.73
C ALA A 125 6.54 -11.24 3.14
N PHE A 126 5.24 -11.17 3.38
CA PHE A 126 4.61 -11.42 4.66
C PHE A 126 3.74 -12.70 4.64
N LEU A 127 3.35 -13.16 5.83
CA LEU A 127 2.48 -14.32 5.99
C LEU A 127 1.02 -13.88 5.96
N ILE A 128 0.30 -14.30 4.93
CA ILE A 128 -1.16 -14.22 4.91
C ILE A 128 -1.73 -15.30 5.82
N ASP A 129 -1.15 -16.49 5.84
CA ASP A 129 -1.56 -17.53 6.78
C ASP A 129 -0.37 -18.35 7.28
N GLU A 130 -0.30 -18.43 8.62
CA GLU A 130 0.74 -19.14 9.36
C GLU A 130 0.32 -20.56 9.74
N ASP A 131 -0.93 -20.97 9.50
CA ASP A 131 -1.42 -22.27 9.92
C ASP A 131 -0.74 -23.36 9.10
N GLN A 132 0.30 -23.95 9.66
CA GLN A 132 1.04 -25.08 9.09
C GLN A 132 0.25 -26.40 9.22
N SER A 133 -1.09 -26.36 9.19
CA SER A 133 -1.92 -27.56 9.20
C SER A 133 -1.48 -28.51 8.08
N SER A 134 -1.75 -29.81 8.24
CA SER A 134 -1.41 -30.83 7.25
C SER A 134 -2.18 -30.69 5.92
N MET A 135 -3.01 -29.65 5.79
CA MET A 135 -3.81 -29.37 4.62
C MET A 135 -3.09 -28.32 3.76
N LEU A 136 -2.82 -28.71 2.52
CA LEU A 136 -2.16 -27.88 1.51
C LEU A 136 -3.06 -26.68 1.17
N LYS A 137 -2.44 -25.53 0.87
CA LYS A 137 -3.12 -24.30 0.49
C LYS A 137 -3.05 -24.14 -1.02
N PHE A 138 -4.20 -24.00 -1.67
CA PHE A 138 -4.27 -23.88 -3.12
C PHE A 138 -5.30 -22.84 -3.55
N PHE A 139 -5.19 -22.39 -4.79
CA PHE A 139 -6.12 -21.45 -5.44
C PHE A 139 -6.41 -20.24 -4.55
N PRO A 140 -5.38 -19.45 -4.19
CA PRO A 140 -5.65 -18.18 -3.55
C PRO A 140 -6.52 -17.32 -4.47
N ALA A 141 -7.45 -16.60 -3.88
CA ALA A 141 -8.21 -15.53 -4.50
C ALA A 141 -8.02 -14.29 -3.63
N ILE A 142 -7.82 -13.14 -4.27
CA ILE A 142 -7.64 -11.86 -3.59
C ILE A 142 -8.51 -10.80 -4.25
N THR A 143 -9.06 -9.90 -3.44
CA THR A 143 -9.71 -8.70 -3.94
C THR A 143 -9.40 -7.50 -3.07
N ARG A 144 -9.35 -6.33 -3.70
CA ARG A 144 -9.25 -5.03 -3.03
C ARG A 144 -10.47 -4.75 -2.18
N LEU A 145 -10.25 -4.13 -1.02
CA LEU A 145 -11.24 -3.42 -0.22
C LEU A 145 -10.84 -1.95 -0.08
N ALA A 146 -11.73 -1.09 0.40
CA ALA A 146 -11.42 0.33 0.57
C ALA A 146 -10.25 0.58 1.54
N THR A 147 -10.10 -0.24 2.58
CA THR A 147 -9.11 -0.07 3.65
C THR A 147 -7.98 -1.12 3.62
N GLY A 148 -7.88 -1.90 2.54
CA GLY A 148 -6.93 -3.00 2.44
C GLY A 148 -7.37 -4.06 1.44
N SER A 149 -7.27 -5.33 1.82
CA SER A 149 -7.58 -6.47 0.95
C SER A 149 -8.19 -7.63 1.72
N VAL A 150 -8.80 -8.57 1.00
CA VAL A 150 -9.17 -9.89 1.52
C VAL A 150 -8.53 -10.97 0.68
N ALA A 151 -7.96 -11.98 1.34
CA ALA A 151 -7.41 -13.16 0.72
C ALA A 151 -8.19 -14.39 1.18
N ALA A 152 -8.54 -15.29 0.26
CA ALA A 152 -9.18 -16.57 0.53
C ALA A 152 -8.43 -17.68 -0.19
N TRP A 153 -8.48 -18.90 0.34
CA TRP A 153 -7.80 -20.04 -0.25
C TRP A 153 -8.55 -21.35 -0.03
N ALA A 154 -8.34 -22.30 -0.95
CA ALA A 154 -8.80 -23.67 -0.83
C ALA A 154 -7.81 -24.53 -0.05
N GLY A 155 -8.27 -25.72 0.37
CA GLY A 155 -7.52 -26.64 1.23
C GLY A 155 -8.22 -26.81 2.56
N ASP A 156 -7.99 -25.87 3.48
CA ASP A 156 -8.70 -25.74 4.75
C ASP A 156 -9.85 -24.70 4.71
N CYS A 157 -10.06 -24.07 3.57
CA CYS A 157 -11.18 -23.18 3.26
C CYS A 157 -11.35 -22.05 4.24
N ARG A 158 -10.40 -21.13 4.15
CA ARG A 158 -10.27 -19.98 5.04
C ARG A 158 -10.13 -18.69 4.24
N ALA A 159 -10.43 -17.59 4.90
CA ALA A 159 -10.15 -16.25 4.40
C ALA A 159 -9.61 -15.36 5.51
N ARG A 160 -8.89 -14.30 5.13
CA ARG A 160 -8.28 -13.34 6.04
C ARG A 160 -8.34 -11.93 5.46
N LEU A 161 -8.65 -10.98 6.33
CA LEU A 161 -8.60 -9.55 6.03
C LEU A 161 -7.18 -9.03 6.27
N LEU A 162 -6.74 -8.14 5.40
CA LEU A 162 -5.45 -7.49 5.44
C LEU A 162 -5.68 -5.98 5.41
N ASP A 163 -4.89 -5.23 6.17
CA ASP A 163 -4.86 -3.77 6.02
C ASP A 163 -4.10 -3.36 4.74
N SER A 164 -4.02 -2.06 4.49
CA SER A 164 -3.29 -1.53 3.33
C SER A 164 -1.79 -1.81 3.35
N ALA A 165 -1.20 -2.11 4.52
CA ALA A 165 0.20 -2.49 4.66
C ALA A 165 0.41 -4.01 4.58
N GLY A 166 -0.65 -4.78 4.30
CA GLY A 166 -0.58 -6.25 4.20
C GLY A 166 -0.61 -6.96 5.55
N ALA A 167 -0.78 -6.23 6.66
CA ALA A 167 -0.86 -6.81 7.99
C ALA A 167 -2.23 -7.47 8.23
N PRO A 168 -2.26 -8.70 8.79
CA PRO A 168 -3.49 -9.37 9.20
C PRO A 168 -4.39 -8.55 10.13
N LEU A 169 -5.63 -8.28 9.71
CA LEU A 169 -6.69 -7.69 10.53
C LEU A 169 -7.41 -8.77 11.35
N GLY A 170 -6.64 -9.44 12.22
CA GLY A 170 -7.12 -10.53 13.07
C GLY A 170 -6.91 -11.93 12.49
N ALA A 171 -7.55 -12.92 13.12
CA ALA A 171 -7.43 -14.32 12.73
C ALA A 171 -8.18 -14.62 11.42
N SER A 172 -7.67 -15.57 10.63
CA SER A 172 -8.43 -16.12 9.51
C SER A 172 -9.75 -16.74 9.99
N PHE A 173 -10.80 -16.61 9.19
CA PHE A 173 -12.13 -17.18 9.45
C PHE A 173 -12.46 -18.29 8.43
N ASN A 174 -13.33 -19.22 8.84
CA ASN A 174 -13.74 -20.35 8.02
C ASN A 174 -14.81 -19.90 7.00
N ILE A 175 -14.65 -20.27 5.73
CA ILE A 175 -15.58 -19.92 4.64
C ILE A 175 -16.45 -21.10 4.20
N GLY A 176 -16.43 -22.21 4.93
CA GLY A 176 -17.19 -23.44 4.70
C GLY A 176 -16.34 -24.52 4.01
N SER A 177 -16.98 -25.33 3.17
CA SER A 177 -16.29 -26.32 2.35
C SER A 177 -16.06 -25.79 0.94
N CYS A 178 -14.88 -26.07 0.39
CA CYS A 178 -14.42 -25.57 -0.90
C CYS A 178 -13.28 -26.43 -1.47
N SER A 179 -13.28 -26.59 -2.79
CA SER A 179 -12.20 -27.06 -3.66
C SER A 179 -11.72 -25.91 -4.55
N PHE A 180 -12.62 -24.97 -4.86
CA PHE A 180 -12.34 -23.72 -5.57
C PHE A 180 -12.97 -22.56 -4.80
N VAL A 181 -12.30 -21.40 -4.88
CA VAL A 181 -12.78 -20.14 -4.34
C VAL A 181 -12.43 -19.03 -5.34
N ASP A 182 -13.32 -18.06 -5.47
CA ASP A 182 -13.06 -16.81 -6.20
C ASP A 182 -13.86 -15.68 -5.56
N MET A 183 -13.43 -14.43 -5.76
CA MET A 183 -14.01 -13.26 -5.12
C MET A 183 -14.07 -12.06 -6.05
N ALA A 184 -15.06 -11.20 -5.84
CA ALA A 184 -15.16 -9.90 -6.49
C ALA A 184 -15.55 -8.81 -5.48
N PRO A 185 -15.03 -7.58 -5.63
CA PRO A 185 -15.40 -6.47 -4.77
C PRO A 185 -16.80 -5.98 -5.09
N LEU A 186 -17.54 -5.51 -4.08
CA LEU A 186 -18.85 -4.87 -4.24
C LEU A 186 -18.72 -3.35 -4.09
N PRO A 187 -19.56 -2.56 -4.77
CA PRO A 187 -19.47 -1.08 -4.77
C PRO A 187 -19.71 -0.45 -3.40
N ASP A 188 -20.35 -1.16 -2.47
CA ASP A 188 -20.57 -0.70 -1.10
C ASP A 188 -19.39 -1.01 -0.14
N GLY A 189 -18.25 -1.44 -0.69
CA GLY A 189 -17.04 -1.76 0.05
C GLY A 189 -16.98 -3.19 0.61
N GLY A 190 -18.04 -3.99 0.45
CA GLY A 190 -17.98 -5.42 0.73
C GLY A 190 -17.41 -6.24 -0.41
N PHE A 191 -17.65 -7.55 -0.36
CA PHE A 191 -17.24 -8.47 -1.41
C PHE A 191 -18.22 -9.64 -1.51
N VAL A 192 -18.24 -10.25 -2.69
CA VAL A 192 -18.96 -11.49 -2.97
C VAL A 192 -17.94 -12.60 -3.21
N MET A 193 -18.24 -13.78 -2.72
CA MET A 193 -17.38 -14.96 -2.84
C MET A 193 -18.17 -16.13 -3.42
N SER A 194 -17.65 -16.73 -4.48
CA SER A 194 -18.08 -18.07 -4.92
C SER A 194 -17.17 -19.13 -4.31
N ARG A 195 -17.77 -20.23 -3.85
CA ARG A 195 -17.04 -21.42 -3.41
C ARG A 195 -17.75 -22.68 -3.87
N SER A 196 -16.96 -23.68 -4.24
CA SER A 196 -17.52 -24.93 -4.76
C SER A 196 -16.74 -26.14 -4.27
N VAL A 197 -17.45 -27.23 -4.03
CA VAL A 197 -16.88 -28.55 -3.78
C VAL A 197 -17.14 -29.42 -5.01
N ASP A 198 -16.11 -30.09 -5.52
CA ASP A 198 -16.24 -30.98 -6.69
C ASP A 198 -16.61 -32.43 -6.29
N TYR A 199 -16.06 -32.94 -5.18
CA TYR A 199 -16.26 -34.32 -4.72
C TYR A 199 -16.90 -34.39 -3.33
N PRO A 200 -17.92 -35.26 -3.07
CA PRO A 200 -18.41 -36.37 -3.91
C PRO A 200 -19.39 -35.99 -5.04
N GLY A 201 -19.85 -34.75 -5.09
CA GLY A 201 -20.63 -34.21 -6.19
C GLY A 201 -20.58 -32.68 -6.20
N PRO A 202 -20.73 -32.04 -7.37
CA PRO A 202 -20.54 -30.61 -7.50
C PRO A 202 -21.58 -29.89 -6.67
N THR A 203 -21.15 -29.10 -5.69
CA THR A 203 -22.03 -28.20 -4.97
C THR A 203 -21.37 -26.84 -4.87
N SER A 204 -22.08 -25.83 -5.33
CA SER A 204 -21.57 -24.47 -5.48
C SER A 204 -22.42 -23.51 -4.68
N TRP A 205 -21.77 -22.58 -3.99
CA TRP A 205 -22.40 -21.54 -3.19
C TRP A 205 -21.82 -20.18 -3.53
N VAL A 206 -22.64 -19.16 -3.30
CA VAL A 206 -22.22 -17.77 -3.28
C VAL A 206 -22.60 -17.13 -1.95
N GLN A 207 -21.76 -16.24 -1.46
CA GLN A 207 -21.90 -15.62 -0.15
C GLN A 207 -21.49 -14.14 -0.23
N LEU A 208 -22.35 -13.25 0.26
CA LEU A 208 -22.04 -11.83 0.39
C LEU A 208 -21.46 -11.54 1.77
N PHE A 209 -20.43 -10.70 1.81
CA PHE A 209 -19.74 -10.28 3.02
C PHE A 209 -19.68 -8.75 3.13
N ALA A 210 -19.77 -8.24 4.35
CA ALA A 210 -19.41 -6.85 4.65
C ALA A 210 -17.89 -6.65 4.59
N ALA A 211 -17.43 -5.40 4.54
CA ALA A 211 -16.00 -5.06 4.48
C ALA A 211 -15.18 -5.66 5.64
N ASN A 212 -15.81 -5.86 6.79
CA ASN A 212 -15.22 -6.48 7.98
C ASN A 212 -15.25 -8.03 7.96
N GLY A 213 -15.57 -8.65 6.82
CA GLY A 213 -15.59 -10.11 6.66
C GLY A 213 -16.80 -10.81 7.29
N GLN A 214 -17.78 -10.07 7.83
CA GLN A 214 -19.00 -10.69 8.37
C GLN A 214 -19.97 -11.07 7.24
N PRO A 215 -20.52 -12.30 7.23
CA PRO A 215 -21.56 -12.69 6.28
C PRO A 215 -22.79 -11.80 6.41
N ARG A 216 -23.31 -11.27 5.29
CA ARG A 216 -24.52 -10.44 5.29
C ARG A 216 -25.80 -11.26 5.37
N ALA A 217 -25.75 -12.48 4.85
CA ALA A 217 -26.85 -13.44 4.77
C ALA A 217 -26.29 -14.86 4.84
N PRO A 218 -27.12 -15.91 4.91
CA PRO A 218 -26.66 -17.28 4.70
C PRO A 218 -26.16 -17.51 3.26
N ALA A 219 -25.33 -18.53 3.07
CA ALA A 219 -24.80 -18.87 1.75
C ALA A 219 -25.92 -19.34 0.82
N ILE A 220 -25.92 -18.82 -0.40
CA ILE A 220 -26.93 -19.09 -1.43
C ILE A 220 -26.44 -20.24 -2.30
N LEU A 221 -27.27 -21.25 -2.49
CA LEU A 221 -26.96 -22.36 -3.39
C LEU A 221 -26.97 -21.87 -4.85
N VAL A 222 -25.82 -21.96 -5.50
CA VAL A 222 -25.65 -21.65 -6.93
C VAL A 222 -26.14 -22.82 -7.77
N SER A 223 -25.62 -24.01 -7.51
CA SER A 223 -25.93 -25.20 -8.29
C SER A 223 -25.45 -26.46 -7.57
N SER A 224 -26.15 -27.56 -7.81
CA SER A 224 -25.70 -28.92 -7.49
C SER A 224 -25.26 -29.71 -8.73
N GLN A 225 -25.18 -29.05 -9.89
CA GLN A 225 -24.93 -29.67 -11.19
C GLN A 225 -23.60 -29.21 -11.82
N PHE A 226 -23.13 -28.01 -11.48
CA PHE A 226 -21.87 -27.46 -11.99
C PHE A 226 -21.04 -26.82 -10.86
N VAL A 227 -19.73 -26.75 -11.08
CA VAL A 227 -18.72 -26.20 -10.17
C VAL A 227 -18.48 -24.74 -10.55
N ALA A 228 -19.01 -23.80 -9.76
CA ALA A 228 -18.85 -22.37 -9.95
C ALA A 228 -17.47 -21.90 -9.45
N THR A 229 -16.53 -21.71 -10.37
CA THR A 229 -15.13 -21.37 -10.04
C THR A 229 -14.79 -19.91 -10.25
N LYS A 230 -15.73 -19.10 -10.73
CA LYS A 230 -15.53 -17.66 -10.98
C LYS A 230 -16.73 -16.83 -10.56
N VAL A 231 -16.45 -15.61 -10.10
CA VAL A 231 -17.45 -14.59 -9.79
C VAL A 231 -17.01 -13.23 -10.31
N ALA A 232 -17.96 -12.46 -10.84
CA ALA A 232 -17.75 -11.07 -11.24
C ALA A 232 -18.90 -10.21 -10.74
N ALA A 233 -18.59 -9.02 -10.24
CA ALA A 233 -19.56 -8.05 -9.75
C ALA A 233 -19.55 -6.80 -10.62
N ALA A 234 -20.74 -6.29 -10.94
CA ALA A 234 -20.93 -5.04 -11.65
C ALA A 234 -20.95 -3.84 -10.68
N PRO A 235 -20.71 -2.61 -11.18
CA PRO A 235 -20.71 -1.40 -10.34
C PRO A 235 -22.05 -1.06 -9.68
N ASP A 236 -23.16 -1.62 -10.16
CA ASP A 236 -24.49 -1.49 -9.53
C ASP A 236 -24.75 -2.52 -8.43
N GLY A 237 -23.76 -3.37 -8.13
CA GLY A 237 -23.80 -4.39 -7.09
C GLY A 237 -24.40 -5.73 -7.54
N ARG A 238 -24.98 -5.82 -8.74
CA ARG A 238 -25.36 -7.11 -9.32
C ARG A 238 -24.11 -7.93 -9.59
N PHE A 239 -24.23 -9.25 -9.59
CA PHE A 239 -23.09 -10.12 -9.81
C PHE A 239 -23.51 -11.40 -10.52
N ALA A 240 -22.55 -12.06 -11.14
CA ALA A 240 -22.75 -13.35 -11.78
C ALA A 240 -21.66 -14.34 -11.36
N VAL A 241 -22.02 -15.63 -11.37
CA VAL A 241 -21.11 -16.74 -11.13
C VAL A 241 -21.03 -17.61 -12.37
N LEU A 242 -19.83 -18.05 -12.71
CA LEU A 242 -19.52 -18.86 -13.87
C LEU A 242 -18.88 -20.18 -13.41
N GLY A 243 -19.25 -21.27 -14.07
CA GLY A 243 -18.69 -22.58 -13.79
C GLY A 243 -18.92 -23.59 -14.89
N SER A 244 -18.21 -24.72 -14.81
CA SER A 244 -18.42 -25.85 -15.71
C SER A 244 -18.95 -27.09 -14.98
N THR A 245 -19.63 -27.96 -15.71
CA THR A 245 -20.05 -29.26 -15.20
C THR A 245 -18.84 -30.14 -14.86
N ARG A 246 -19.05 -31.17 -14.04
CA ARG A 246 -17.96 -32.06 -13.61
C ARG A 246 -17.37 -32.91 -14.73
N ASP A 247 -18.16 -33.19 -15.75
CA ASP A 247 -17.66 -33.79 -16.99
C ASP A 247 -16.94 -32.78 -17.88
N GLU A 248 -16.93 -31.49 -17.51
CA GLU A 248 -16.31 -30.38 -18.23
C GLU A 248 -16.96 -30.08 -19.60
N HIS A 249 -18.12 -30.64 -19.92
CA HIS A 249 -18.74 -30.48 -21.25
C HIS A 249 -19.69 -29.27 -21.36
N GLN A 250 -20.06 -28.63 -20.25
CA GLN A 250 -20.99 -27.51 -20.26
C GLN A 250 -20.47 -26.35 -19.40
N LEU A 251 -20.62 -25.13 -19.93
CA LEU A 251 -20.33 -23.88 -19.26
C LEU A 251 -21.64 -23.17 -18.89
N TRP A 252 -21.80 -22.84 -17.62
CA TRP A 252 -23.03 -22.28 -17.06
C TRP A 252 -22.77 -20.94 -16.35
N LEU A 253 -23.68 -20.00 -16.56
CA LEU A 253 -23.69 -18.68 -15.91
C LEU A 253 -24.95 -18.56 -15.04
N ARG A 254 -24.83 -17.98 -13.85
CA ARG A 254 -25.99 -17.61 -13.04
C ARG A 254 -25.83 -16.21 -12.48
N SER A 255 -26.85 -15.39 -12.69
CA SER A 255 -26.85 -13.97 -12.33
C SER A 255 -27.68 -13.71 -11.07
N TYR A 256 -27.32 -12.66 -10.35
CA TYR A 256 -27.90 -12.29 -9.06
C TYR A 256 -28.12 -10.78 -8.98
N ALA A 257 -29.19 -10.39 -8.28
CA ALA A 257 -29.38 -9.03 -7.81
C ALA A 257 -28.36 -8.69 -6.71
N SER A 258 -28.24 -7.40 -6.39
CA SER A 258 -27.28 -6.89 -5.41
C SER A 258 -27.49 -7.41 -3.97
N ASP A 259 -28.68 -7.90 -3.66
CA ASP A 259 -29.01 -8.54 -2.39
C ASP A 259 -28.74 -10.06 -2.37
N GLY A 260 -28.27 -10.63 -3.49
CA GLY A 260 -28.06 -12.06 -3.66
C GLY A 260 -29.29 -12.84 -4.12
N THR A 261 -30.41 -12.18 -4.44
CA THR A 261 -31.56 -12.85 -5.04
C THR A 261 -31.21 -13.31 -6.46
N PRO A 262 -31.46 -14.59 -6.84
CA PRO A 262 -31.21 -15.05 -8.20
C PRO A 262 -32.01 -14.23 -9.23
N ALA A 263 -31.33 -13.69 -10.24
CA ALA A 263 -31.92 -12.89 -11.31
C ALA A 263 -32.44 -13.78 -12.47
N GLY A 264 -32.97 -14.95 -12.14
CA GLY A 264 -33.41 -15.98 -13.09
C GLY A 264 -32.77 -17.34 -12.86
N ASP A 265 -33.02 -18.24 -13.81
CA ASP A 265 -32.40 -19.57 -13.86
C ASP A 265 -30.96 -19.48 -14.37
N ALA A 266 -30.16 -20.51 -14.11
CA ALA A 266 -28.84 -20.62 -14.71
C ALA A 266 -28.96 -20.79 -16.23
N ILE A 267 -28.06 -20.14 -16.98
CA ILE A 267 -28.02 -20.11 -18.43
C ILE A 267 -26.86 -20.96 -18.91
N LEU A 268 -27.13 -21.87 -19.85
CA LEU A 268 -26.10 -22.62 -20.56
C LEU A 268 -25.43 -21.69 -21.58
N ILE A 269 -24.16 -21.36 -21.34
CA ILE A 269 -23.37 -20.47 -22.19
C ILE A 269 -22.78 -21.22 -23.37
N HIS A 270 -22.23 -22.39 -23.10
CA HIS A 270 -21.55 -23.18 -24.11
C HIS A 270 -21.65 -24.66 -23.77
N GLN A 271 -21.76 -25.49 -24.82
CA GLN A 271 -21.74 -26.93 -24.71
C GLN A 271 -20.72 -27.47 -25.72
N VAL A 272 -19.77 -28.24 -25.20
CA VAL A 272 -18.81 -29.00 -26.00
C VAL A 272 -19.59 -30.03 -26.81
N ASP A 273 -19.34 -30.12 -28.11
CA ASP A 273 -19.94 -31.15 -28.94
C ASP A 273 -19.33 -32.52 -28.57
N PRO A 274 -20.09 -33.45 -27.96
CA PRO A 274 -19.57 -34.75 -27.57
C PRO A 274 -19.15 -35.62 -28.77
N ALA A 275 -19.50 -35.23 -30.00
CA ALA A 275 -19.05 -35.89 -31.23
C ALA A 275 -17.73 -35.32 -31.78
N ASP A 276 -17.22 -34.21 -31.25
CA ASP A 276 -15.94 -33.63 -31.67
C ASP A 276 -14.77 -34.39 -31.01
N PRO A 277 -13.98 -35.18 -31.77
CA PRO A 277 -12.88 -35.96 -31.21
C PRO A 277 -11.70 -35.08 -30.75
N ILE A 278 -11.74 -33.77 -31.03
CA ILE A 278 -10.70 -32.80 -30.76
C ILE A 278 -10.95 -32.06 -29.43
N GLN A 279 -12.20 -31.92 -28.98
CA GLN A 279 -12.54 -31.19 -27.75
C GLN A 279 -12.88 -32.17 -26.62
N ALA A 280 -11.99 -32.28 -25.62
CA ALA A 280 -12.19 -33.18 -24.48
C ALA A 280 -12.98 -32.57 -23.31
N GLY A 281 -13.07 -31.23 -23.24
CA GLY A 281 -13.78 -30.51 -22.17
C GLY A 281 -13.32 -29.07 -22.00
N ILE A 282 -13.96 -28.35 -21.07
CA ILE A 282 -13.61 -27.02 -20.57
C ILE A 282 -13.28 -27.17 -19.07
N PRO A 283 -12.01 -27.46 -18.74
CA PRO A 283 -11.59 -27.58 -17.35
C PRO A 283 -11.92 -26.33 -16.53
N HIS A 284 -12.16 -26.51 -15.25
CA HIS A 284 -12.52 -25.44 -14.30
C HIS A 284 -11.51 -24.28 -14.22
N GLU A 285 -10.30 -24.47 -14.75
CA GLU A 285 -9.17 -23.55 -14.75
C GLU A 285 -8.86 -22.96 -16.14
N MET A 286 -9.62 -23.37 -17.16
CA MET A 286 -9.55 -22.91 -18.55
C MET A 286 -10.77 -22.05 -18.91
N LEU A 287 -11.36 -21.41 -17.92
CA LEU A 287 -12.45 -20.46 -18.03
C LEU A 287 -12.21 -19.28 -17.08
N ASP A 288 -12.64 -18.10 -17.49
CA ASP A 288 -12.64 -16.92 -16.63
C ASP A 288 -13.78 -15.95 -16.98
N MET A 289 -14.10 -15.04 -16.06
CA MET A 289 -15.08 -13.99 -16.25
C MET A 289 -14.73 -12.74 -15.46
N LYS A 290 -14.88 -11.58 -16.10
CA LYS A 290 -14.78 -10.26 -15.45
C LYS A 290 -15.91 -9.35 -15.90
N SER A 291 -16.23 -8.35 -15.07
CA SER A 291 -17.19 -7.29 -15.38
C SER A 291 -16.42 -6.01 -15.72
N ASP A 292 -16.83 -5.32 -16.78
CA ASP A 292 -16.36 -3.97 -17.08
C ASP A 292 -17.04 -2.92 -16.17
N PRO A 293 -16.58 -1.65 -16.20
CA PRO A 293 -17.22 -0.54 -15.49
C PRO A 293 -18.64 -0.18 -15.96
N ASN A 294 -19.14 -0.76 -17.06
CA ASN A 294 -20.52 -0.59 -17.50
C ASN A 294 -21.44 -1.72 -16.99
N GLY A 295 -20.90 -2.73 -16.30
CA GLY A 295 -21.62 -3.91 -15.85
C GLY A 295 -21.81 -4.97 -16.93
N ASN A 296 -21.01 -4.94 -18.00
CA ASN A 296 -20.98 -5.99 -19.01
C ASN A 296 -19.98 -7.08 -18.59
N LEU A 297 -20.35 -8.32 -18.84
CA LEU A 297 -19.51 -9.48 -18.58
C LEU A 297 -18.78 -9.89 -19.86
N LEU A 298 -17.48 -10.15 -19.75
CA LEU A 298 -16.76 -10.97 -20.71
C LEU A 298 -16.53 -12.35 -20.11
N VAL A 299 -17.08 -13.38 -20.74
CA VAL A 299 -16.81 -14.78 -20.42
C VAL A 299 -15.83 -15.33 -21.44
N VAL A 300 -14.74 -15.92 -20.97
CA VAL A 300 -13.71 -16.53 -21.82
C VAL A 300 -13.46 -17.98 -21.45
N TRP A 301 -13.12 -18.81 -22.44
CA TRP A 301 -12.80 -20.22 -22.22
C TRP A 301 -11.86 -20.78 -23.28
N MET A 302 -11.24 -21.91 -22.94
CA MET A 302 -10.38 -22.72 -23.80
C MET A 302 -10.75 -24.19 -23.64
N TYR A 303 -10.45 -25.00 -24.66
CA TYR A 303 -10.71 -26.44 -24.61
C TYR A 303 -9.47 -27.23 -24.22
N LEU A 304 -9.65 -28.31 -23.46
CA LEU A 304 -8.61 -29.33 -23.35
C LEU A 304 -8.65 -30.20 -24.61
N ASN A 305 -7.56 -30.25 -25.36
CA ASN A 305 -7.48 -31.00 -26.61
C ASN A 305 -6.37 -32.07 -26.53
N SER A 306 -6.66 -33.27 -27.03
CA SER A 306 -5.70 -34.39 -27.11
C SER A 306 -4.45 -34.09 -27.96
N GLY A 307 -4.50 -33.05 -28.82
CA GLY A 307 -3.39 -32.55 -29.63
C GLY A 307 -2.82 -31.18 -29.24
N LEU A 308 -3.14 -30.64 -28.05
CA LEU A 308 -2.70 -29.32 -27.57
C LEU A 308 -3.11 -28.11 -28.45
N ASN A 309 -4.12 -28.26 -29.31
CA ASN A 309 -4.72 -27.12 -30.00
C ASN A 309 -5.93 -26.59 -29.20
N SER A 310 -5.68 -25.57 -28.38
CA SER A 310 -6.60 -25.05 -27.37
C SER A 310 -6.79 -23.54 -27.56
N PRO A 311 -7.50 -23.07 -28.61
CA PRO A 311 -7.64 -21.64 -28.85
C PRO A 311 -8.51 -20.96 -27.79
N LEU A 312 -8.32 -19.65 -27.65
CA LEU A 312 -9.09 -18.80 -26.75
C LEU A 312 -10.40 -18.34 -27.42
N PHE A 313 -11.51 -18.58 -26.75
CA PHE A 313 -12.83 -18.10 -27.12
C PHE A 313 -13.36 -17.13 -26.07
N GLY A 314 -14.28 -16.27 -26.48
CA GLY A 314 -15.02 -15.43 -25.55
C GLY A 314 -16.36 -15.00 -26.09
N GLN A 315 -17.24 -14.61 -25.17
CA GLN A 315 -18.57 -14.09 -25.47
C GLN A 315 -18.92 -13.04 -24.43
N ALA A 316 -19.53 -11.95 -24.88
CA ALA A 316 -19.94 -10.84 -24.04
C ALA A 316 -21.42 -10.94 -23.67
N PHE A 317 -21.76 -10.55 -22.44
CA PHE A 317 -23.11 -10.57 -21.89
C PHE A 317 -23.39 -9.29 -21.12
N ASP A 318 -24.66 -8.93 -20.96
CA ASP A 318 -25.04 -8.05 -19.86
C ASP A 318 -24.95 -8.79 -18.51
N ILE A 319 -24.97 -8.07 -17.38
CA ILE A 319 -24.93 -8.68 -16.04
C ILE A 319 -26.10 -9.60 -15.73
N THR A 320 -27.19 -9.55 -16.50
CA THR A 320 -28.33 -10.47 -16.33
C THR A 320 -28.11 -11.80 -17.06
N GLY A 321 -27.10 -11.87 -17.93
CA GLY A 321 -26.72 -13.07 -18.68
C GLY A 321 -27.29 -13.10 -20.09
N ASN A 322 -27.80 -11.98 -20.63
CA ASN A 322 -28.19 -11.92 -22.03
C ASN A 322 -26.95 -11.72 -22.91
N PRO A 323 -26.71 -12.58 -23.92
CA PRO A 323 -25.56 -12.43 -24.79
C PRO A 323 -25.71 -11.23 -25.72
N PHE A 324 -24.63 -10.47 -25.89
CA PHE A 324 -24.58 -9.40 -26.89
C PHE A 324 -24.36 -9.94 -28.32
N GLY A 325 -23.74 -11.10 -28.45
CA GLY A 325 -23.49 -11.72 -29.75
C GLY A 325 -23.14 -13.20 -29.59
N PRO A 326 -22.86 -13.92 -30.69
CA PRO A 326 -22.35 -15.27 -30.62
C PRO A 326 -20.92 -15.30 -30.03
N PRO A 327 -20.45 -16.48 -29.56
CA PRO A 327 -19.03 -16.69 -29.26
C PRO A 327 -18.10 -16.28 -30.40
N ALA A 328 -16.97 -15.66 -30.04
CA ALA A 328 -15.90 -15.30 -30.97
C ALA A 328 -14.59 -15.96 -30.54
N GLN A 329 -13.79 -16.37 -31.52
CA GLN A 329 -12.42 -16.81 -31.26
C GLN A 329 -11.53 -15.56 -31.06
N LEU A 330 -10.99 -15.40 -29.85
CA LEU A 330 -10.15 -14.26 -29.49
C LEU A 330 -8.70 -14.49 -29.91
N SER A 331 -8.22 -15.73 -29.82
CA SER A 331 -6.85 -16.11 -30.21
C SER A 331 -6.80 -17.48 -30.86
N THR A 332 -5.94 -17.62 -31.87
CA THR A 332 -5.56 -18.92 -32.44
C THR A 332 -4.43 -19.58 -31.66
N GLN A 333 -3.73 -18.81 -30.81
CA GLN A 333 -2.66 -19.32 -29.97
C GLN A 333 -3.27 -20.26 -28.93
N SER A 334 -2.74 -21.47 -28.87
CA SER A 334 -3.18 -22.47 -27.91
C SER A 334 -2.71 -22.14 -26.50
N GLY A 335 -3.34 -22.72 -25.49
CA GLY A 335 -2.92 -22.57 -24.12
C GLY A 335 -3.77 -23.30 -23.11
N ILE A 336 -3.35 -23.16 -21.85
CA ILE A 336 -4.00 -23.62 -20.64
C ILE A 336 -3.88 -22.52 -19.58
N ARG A 337 -4.61 -22.65 -18.46
CA ARG A 337 -4.51 -21.73 -17.31
C ARG A 337 -4.90 -20.30 -17.67
N LEU A 338 -6.18 -20.10 -17.92
CA LEU A 338 -6.72 -18.81 -18.37
C LEU A 338 -7.02 -17.89 -17.18
N ARG A 339 -6.57 -16.64 -17.26
CA ARG A 339 -6.94 -15.56 -16.33
C ARG A 339 -7.19 -14.26 -17.08
N SER A 340 -8.02 -13.40 -16.51
CA SER A 340 -8.46 -12.15 -17.12
C SER A 340 -8.60 -11.04 -16.09
N ALA A 341 -8.45 -9.80 -16.53
CA ALA A 341 -8.78 -8.61 -15.75
C ALA A 341 -9.58 -7.62 -16.60
N ALA A 342 -10.46 -6.85 -15.96
CA ALA A 342 -11.16 -5.74 -16.62
C ALA A 342 -10.34 -4.46 -16.47
N LEU A 343 -10.26 -3.68 -17.55
CA LEU A 343 -9.57 -2.40 -17.59
C LEU A 343 -10.54 -1.25 -17.25
N PRO A 344 -10.03 -0.13 -16.71
CA PRO A 344 -10.84 1.05 -16.39
C PRO A 344 -11.56 1.67 -17.61
N ASP A 345 -11.06 1.44 -18.82
CA ASP A 345 -11.63 1.95 -20.08
C ASP A 345 -12.76 1.06 -20.65
N GLY A 346 -13.09 -0.04 -19.97
CA GLY A 346 -14.06 -1.04 -20.43
C GLY A 346 -13.48 -2.15 -21.31
N GLY A 347 -12.16 -2.15 -21.52
CA GLY A 347 -11.42 -3.26 -22.09
C GLY A 347 -11.26 -4.43 -21.13
N PHE A 348 -10.70 -5.52 -21.66
CA PHE A 348 -10.33 -6.71 -20.92
C PHE A 348 -8.96 -7.20 -21.39
N VAL A 349 -8.14 -7.65 -20.46
CA VAL A 349 -6.92 -8.40 -20.75
C VAL A 349 -7.15 -9.86 -20.41
N ASN A 350 -6.63 -10.78 -21.24
CA ASN A 350 -6.55 -12.19 -20.92
C ASN A 350 -5.09 -12.65 -20.97
N THR A 351 -4.74 -13.61 -20.11
CA THR A 351 -3.44 -14.28 -20.06
C THR A 351 -3.60 -15.79 -19.98
N TRP A 352 -2.69 -16.51 -20.64
CA TRP A 352 -2.63 -17.97 -20.61
C TRP A 352 -1.21 -18.45 -20.84
N VAL A 353 -0.94 -19.71 -20.50
CA VAL A 353 0.36 -20.34 -20.74
C VAL A 353 0.27 -21.40 -21.82
N TYR A 354 1.31 -21.48 -22.66
CA TYR A 354 1.49 -22.55 -23.63
C TYR A 354 2.93 -23.03 -23.59
N TYR A 355 3.11 -24.30 -23.19
CA TYR A 355 4.40 -24.84 -22.81
C TYR A 355 5.11 -23.96 -21.76
N ASN A 356 6.14 -23.23 -22.17
CA ASN A 356 6.95 -22.37 -21.32
C ASN A 356 6.79 -20.89 -21.67
N THR A 357 5.82 -20.52 -22.50
CA THR A 357 5.58 -19.14 -22.93
C THR A 357 4.23 -18.67 -22.42
N ILE A 358 4.22 -17.45 -21.88
CA ILE A 358 3.03 -16.79 -21.39
C ILE A 358 2.58 -15.79 -22.44
N TYR A 359 1.31 -15.85 -22.78
CA TYR A 359 0.71 -15.03 -23.81
C TYR A 359 -0.35 -14.14 -23.20
N GLY A 360 -0.49 -12.94 -23.75
CA GLY A 360 -1.55 -12.00 -23.43
C GLY A 360 -2.27 -11.51 -24.68
N ASN A 361 -3.53 -11.12 -24.51
CA ASN A 361 -4.24 -10.30 -25.48
C ASN A 361 -5.16 -9.29 -24.77
N VAL A 362 -5.40 -8.16 -25.43
CA VAL A 362 -6.34 -7.13 -24.96
C VAL A 362 -7.50 -7.08 -25.94
N VAL A 363 -8.73 -7.05 -25.40
CA VAL A 363 -9.99 -7.09 -26.15
C VAL A 363 -10.98 -6.12 -25.55
N SER A 364 -11.93 -5.62 -26.35
CA SER A 364 -12.99 -4.74 -25.86
C SER A 364 -14.36 -5.14 -26.43
N ILE A 365 -15.42 -4.83 -25.70
CA ILE A 365 -16.80 -4.98 -26.17
C ILE A 365 -17.14 -3.75 -27.02
N CYS A 366 -17.38 -3.93 -28.33
CA CYS A 366 -17.80 -2.84 -29.20
C CYS A 366 -19.16 -2.25 -28.81
N PRO A 367 -19.33 -0.92 -28.77
CA PRO A 367 -20.63 -0.28 -28.90
C PRO A 367 -21.25 -0.58 -30.27
N LEU A 368 -22.59 -0.63 -30.34
CA LEU A 368 -23.35 -0.90 -31.58
C LEU A 368 -23.04 0.07 -32.74
N ASP A 369 -22.52 1.26 -32.43
CA ASP A 369 -22.37 2.38 -33.38
C ASP A 369 -20.90 2.67 -33.78
N ALA A 370 -19.94 1.83 -33.40
CA ALA A 370 -18.53 2.08 -33.71
C ALA A 370 -18.15 1.64 -35.15
N PRO A 371 -17.48 2.51 -35.95
CA PRO A 371 -17.19 2.26 -37.37
C PRO A 371 -16.22 1.11 -37.66
N ASN A 372 -15.52 0.60 -36.64
CA ASN A 372 -14.44 -0.38 -36.77
C ASN A 372 -14.85 -1.80 -36.32
N CYS A 373 -16.11 -2.01 -35.95
CA CYS A 373 -16.60 -3.33 -35.60
C CYS A 373 -16.87 -4.11 -36.87
N SER A 374 -15.93 -4.96 -37.26
CA SER A 374 -15.91 -5.61 -38.56
C SER A 374 -17.10 -6.55 -38.76
N ALA A 375 -17.86 -6.23 -39.81
CA ALA A 375 -18.72 -7.08 -40.63
C ALA A 375 -20.21 -7.25 -40.23
N GLY A 376 -20.99 -6.19 -40.45
CA GLY A 376 -22.31 -6.34 -41.09
C GLY A 376 -23.43 -7.04 -40.32
N SER A 377 -23.34 -7.13 -38.99
CA SER A 377 -24.45 -7.57 -38.12
C SER A 377 -24.82 -6.44 -37.17
N ARG A 378 -26.13 -6.21 -36.96
CA ARG A 378 -26.65 -5.27 -35.94
C ARG A 378 -26.51 -5.86 -34.53
N SER A 379 -25.30 -6.27 -34.13
CA SER A 379 -25.00 -6.83 -32.81
C SER A 379 -23.58 -6.47 -32.36
N PRO A 380 -23.35 -6.19 -31.06
CA PRO A 380 -22.02 -5.95 -30.52
C PRO A 380 -21.09 -7.15 -30.80
N THR A 381 -19.84 -6.87 -31.20
CA THR A 381 -18.82 -7.89 -31.49
C THR A 381 -17.57 -7.60 -30.67
N VAL A 382 -16.91 -8.62 -30.13
CA VAL A 382 -15.61 -8.44 -29.45
C VAL A 382 -14.55 -8.13 -30.50
N THR A 383 -13.86 -7.00 -30.39
CA THR A 383 -12.80 -6.60 -31.34
C THR A 383 -11.50 -6.28 -30.64
N ALA A 384 -10.42 -6.31 -31.42
CA ALA A 384 -9.10 -5.90 -31.02
C ALA A 384 -8.85 -4.44 -31.37
N THR A 385 -8.18 -3.72 -30.48
CA THR A 385 -7.65 -2.38 -30.79
C THR A 385 -6.43 -2.53 -31.70
N VAL A 386 -6.56 -2.14 -32.97
CA VAL A 386 -5.42 -1.94 -33.88
C VAL A 386 -5.43 -0.48 -34.31
N THR A 387 -4.42 0.28 -33.92
CA THR A 387 -4.08 1.55 -34.56
C THR A 387 -2.58 1.58 -34.83
N GLY A 388 -2.22 1.47 -36.11
CA GLY A 388 -0.82 1.46 -36.55
C GLY A 388 -0.66 1.30 -38.07
N THR A 389 -0.89 2.41 -38.79
CA THR A 389 -0.40 2.79 -40.14
C THR A 389 -0.82 2.01 -41.40
N LEU A 390 -1.53 2.71 -42.31
CA LEU A 390 -1.12 3.08 -43.68
C LEU A 390 -2.24 3.90 -44.36
N PRO A 391 -1.90 4.86 -45.24
CA PRO A 391 -2.33 4.62 -46.63
C PRO A 391 -1.25 5.01 -47.64
N ALA A 392 -1.00 4.12 -48.60
CA ALA A 392 -0.40 4.51 -49.87
C ALA A 392 -1.00 3.67 -51.00
N THR A 393 -2.06 4.21 -51.61
CA THR A 393 -2.40 3.89 -53.00
C THR A 393 -2.89 5.14 -53.70
N ALA A 394 -2.10 5.59 -54.68
CA ALA A 394 -2.35 6.76 -55.49
C ALA A 394 -3.48 6.54 -56.51
N THR A 395 -4.34 7.54 -56.72
CA THR A 395 -5.01 7.86 -58.01
C THR A 395 -5.68 9.25 -57.93
N PRO A 396 -6.01 9.90 -59.07
CA PRO A 396 -5.35 11.10 -59.56
C PRO A 396 -5.99 12.44 -59.14
N THR A 397 -5.17 13.47 -59.31
CA THR A 397 -5.37 14.90 -59.11
C THR A 397 -6.67 15.46 -59.71
N ILE A 398 -7.47 16.11 -58.87
CA ILE A 398 -8.36 17.21 -59.24
C ILE A 398 -7.92 18.43 -58.45
N THR A 399 -7.40 19.44 -59.16
CA THR A 399 -7.07 20.76 -58.61
C THR A 399 -8.37 21.45 -58.17
N PRO A 400 -8.57 21.70 -56.86
CA PRO A 400 -9.64 22.60 -56.45
C PRO A 400 -9.15 24.03 -56.62
N THR A 401 -10.01 24.86 -57.19
CA THR A 401 -9.97 26.32 -57.02
C THR A 401 -9.78 26.65 -55.54
N PRO A 402 -8.95 27.65 -55.17
CA PRO A 402 -8.67 27.94 -53.77
C PRO A 402 -9.98 28.27 -53.06
N LEU A 403 -10.30 27.52 -51.99
CA LEU A 403 -11.34 27.91 -51.05
C LEU A 403 -10.95 29.26 -50.43
N PRO A 404 -11.88 30.21 -50.30
CA PRO A 404 -11.60 31.51 -49.69
C PRO A 404 -11.60 31.39 -48.16
N CYS A 405 -10.48 30.95 -47.59
CA CYS A 405 -10.28 30.96 -46.15
C CYS A 405 -10.21 32.40 -45.59
N GLY A 406 -10.89 32.68 -44.47
CA GLY A 406 -10.82 33.94 -43.74
C GLY A 406 -11.95 34.93 -44.04
N ASP A 407 -13.13 34.43 -44.43
CA ASP A 407 -14.29 35.25 -44.80
C ASP A 407 -15.31 35.46 -43.65
N GLY A 408 -15.03 34.85 -42.50
CA GLY A 408 -15.83 34.90 -41.28
C GLY A 408 -16.92 33.83 -41.22
N LYS A 409 -16.90 32.83 -42.10
CA LYS A 409 -17.88 31.74 -42.13
C LYS A 409 -17.19 30.39 -42.31
N LEU A 410 -17.67 29.40 -41.57
CA LEU A 410 -17.20 28.03 -41.71
C LEU A 410 -17.80 27.37 -42.95
N ASP A 411 -17.04 27.30 -44.04
CA ASP A 411 -17.46 26.68 -45.30
C ASP A 411 -17.15 25.17 -45.36
N SER A 412 -17.79 24.48 -46.32
CA SER A 412 -17.61 23.04 -46.55
C SER A 412 -16.18 22.73 -47.02
N GLY A 413 -15.32 22.29 -46.10
CA GLY A 413 -13.91 21.97 -46.36
C GLY A 413 -12.93 22.68 -45.42
N GLU A 414 -13.42 23.59 -44.59
CA GLU A 414 -12.67 24.33 -43.58
C GLU A 414 -12.89 23.70 -42.19
N GLU A 415 -11.84 23.65 -41.37
CA GLU A 415 -11.92 23.19 -39.97
C GLU A 415 -12.27 24.34 -39.03
N CYS A 416 -11.89 25.56 -39.40
CA CYS A 416 -12.19 26.82 -38.73
C CYS A 416 -12.22 27.99 -39.74
N ASP A 417 -12.77 29.13 -39.33
CA ASP A 417 -12.60 30.43 -40.00
C ASP A 417 -12.76 31.52 -38.92
N ASP A 418 -11.74 32.37 -38.74
CA ASP A 418 -11.70 33.44 -37.73
C ASP A 418 -11.87 34.85 -38.34
N GLY A 419 -12.33 34.92 -39.59
CA GLY A 419 -12.60 36.17 -40.29
C GLY A 419 -11.36 36.88 -40.82
N ASN A 420 -10.19 36.23 -40.80
CA ASN A 420 -8.98 36.75 -41.44
C ASN A 420 -8.02 35.63 -41.90
N THR A 421 -6.82 35.98 -42.38
CA THR A 421 -5.82 35.02 -42.91
C THR A 421 -4.48 35.11 -42.18
N VAL A 422 -4.48 35.69 -40.98
CA VAL A 422 -3.36 35.64 -40.05
C VAL A 422 -3.36 34.25 -39.42
N SER A 423 -2.19 33.63 -39.27
CA SER A 423 -2.08 32.34 -38.60
C SER A 423 -1.86 32.54 -37.10
N GLY A 424 -2.49 31.71 -36.27
CA GLY A 424 -2.27 31.66 -34.83
C GLY A 424 -3.13 32.61 -33.98
N ASP A 425 -4.15 33.26 -34.53
CA ASP A 425 -5.14 34.08 -33.81
C ASP A 425 -6.53 33.44 -33.69
N GLY A 426 -6.68 32.19 -34.13
CA GLY A 426 -7.91 31.41 -33.99
C GLY A 426 -8.04 30.35 -35.08
N CYS A 427 -7.56 30.66 -36.28
CA CYS A 427 -7.50 29.77 -37.43
C CYS A 427 -6.24 30.07 -38.26
N ASP A 428 -5.65 29.08 -38.91
CA ASP A 428 -4.53 29.32 -39.81
C ASP A 428 -4.98 29.76 -41.21
N ALA A 429 -4.09 30.39 -41.97
CA ALA A 429 -4.36 30.90 -43.32
C ALA A 429 -4.83 29.83 -44.35
N ASN A 430 -4.78 28.54 -43.99
CA ASN A 430 -5.26 27.39 -44.76
C ASN A 430 -6.55 26.76 -44.18
N CYS A 431 -7.20 27.43 -43.23
CA CYS A 431 -8.45 27.02 -42.58
C CYS A 431 -8.33 25.73 -41.76
N THR A 432 -7.16 25.49 -41.18
CA THR A 432 -6.95 24.49 -40.13
C THR A 432 -6.82 25.16 -38.78
N VAL A 433 -7.23 24.47 -37.72
CA VAL A 433 -7.10 25.00 -36.35
C VAL A 433 -5.61 25.16 -36.03
N SER A 434 -5.23 26.33 -35.51
CA SER A 434 -3.87 26.60 -35.04
C SER A 434 -3.55 25.67 -33.86
N ARG A 435 -2.68 24.68 -34.12
CA ARG A 435 -2.21 23.69 -33.13
C ARG A 435 -0.82 23.21 -33.50
N CYS A 436 -0.06 22.88 -32.47
CA CYS A 436 1.26 22.28 -32.64
C CYS A 436 1.19 20.98 -33.46
N GLY A 437 2.10 20.86 -34.43
CA GLY A 437 2.25 19.70 -35.31
C GLY A 437 1.42 19.77 -36.58
N ASN A 438 0.99 20.97 -37.01
CA ASN A 438 0.22 21.16 -38.24
C ASN A 438 1.09 21.62 -39.44
N GLY A 439 2.39 21.77 -39.22
CA GLY A 439 3.40 22.14 -40.21
C GLY A 439 3.56 23.65 -40.38
N ILE A 440 2.92 24.46 -39.52
CA ILE A 440 2.90 25.92 -39.62
C ILE A 440 3.31 26.51 -38.27
N VAL A 441 4.51 27.10 -38.21
CA VAL A 441 4.94 27.87 -37.03
C VAL A 441 4.11 29.14 -36.93
N ALA A 442 3.18 29.20 -35.98
CA ALA A 442 2.27 30.33 -35.78
C ALA A 442 2.13 30.73 -34.29
N GLY A 443 1.70 31.97 -34.05
CA GLY A 443 1.47 32.46 -32.68
C GLY A 443 2.70 32.41 -31.76
N LYS A 444 2.66 31.56 -30.72
CA LYS A 444 3.72 31.41 -29.68
C LYS A 444 4.64 30.21 -29.90
N GLU A 445 4.47 29.48 -30.98
CA GLU A 445 5.22 28.27 -31.27
C GLU A 445 6.68 28.61 -31.60
N LEU A 446 7.64 27.87 -31.04
CA LEU A 446 9.08 28.06 -31.30
C LEU A 446 9.56 27.23 -32.50
N CYS A 447 8.79 26.21 -32.88
CA CYS A 447 8.97 25.30 -34.00
C CYS A 447 7.62 24.63 -34.32
N ASP A 448 7.53 23.94 -35.46
CA ASP A 448 6.49 22.99 -35.86
C ASP A 448 7.06 22.18 -37.03
N ASP A 449 7.11 20.85 -36.92
CA ASP A 449 7.63 19.95 -37.96
C ASP A 449 6.56 19.10 -38.65
N GLY A 450 5.28 19.46 -38.48
CA GLY A 450 4.16 18.82 -39.14
C GLY A 450 3.65 17.57 -38.45
N ASN A 451 4.08 17.31 -37.21
CA ASN A 451 3.52 16.25 -36.38
C ASN A 451 3.66 16.54 -34.87
N GLN A 452 3.14 15.66 -34.01
CA GLN A 452 3.16 15.81 -32.54
C GLN A 452 4.06 14.76 -31.86
N LEU A 453 5.01 14.19 -32.59
CA LEU A 453 5.96 13.24 -32.04
C LEU A 453 7.04 14.03 -31.31
N ASP A 454 7.31 13.69 -30.06
CA ASP A 454 8.42 14.31 -29.35
C ASP A 454 9.76 13.73 -29.85
N GLY A 455 10.78 14.58 -29.99
CA GLY A 455 12.15 14.16 -30.27
C GLY A 455 12.59 14.12 -31.74
N ASP A 456 11.77 14.54 -32.69
CA ASP A 456 12.10 14.55 -34.13
C ASP A 456 12.40 15.95 -34.71
N GLY A 457 12.41 16.97 -33.86
CA GLY A 457 12.82 18.33 -34.20
C GLY A 457 11.95 19.40 -33.57
N CYS A 458 10.67 19.10 -33.34
CA CYS A 458 9.76 19.94 -32.59
C CYS A 458 8.79 19.11 -31.76
N ASP A 459 8.82 19.31 -30.44
CA ASP A 459 8.00 18.50 -29.55
C ASP A 459 6.54 18.99 -29.52
N SER A 460 5.66 18.16 -28.97
CA SER A 460 4.21 18.38 -28.91
C SER A 460 3.76 19.67 -28.19
N ASN A 461 4.65 20.30 -27.41
CA ASN A 461 4.45 21.60 -26.77
C ASN A 461 4.98 22.79 -27.60
N CYS A 462 5.43 22.54 -28.83
CA CYS A 462 5.98 23.52 -29.76
C CYS A 462 7.27 24.20 -29.28
N THR A 463 8.08 23.43 -28.54
CA THR A 463 9.46 23.76 -28.22
C THR A 463 10.41 22.84 -28.98
N ARG A 464 11.63 23.31 -29.21
CA ARG A 464 12.65 22.45 -29.85
C ARG A 464 13.03 21.35 -28.87
N THR A 465 13.19 20.14 -29.38
CA THR A 465 13.77 19.00 -28.68
C THR A 465 15.11 19.38 -28.05
N ALA A 466 15.12 19.59 -26.73
CA ALA A 466 16.30 19.90 -25.93
C ALA A 466 15.99 19.84 -24.43
N CYS A 467 17.00 19.48 -23.65
CA CYS A 467 16.92 19.46 -22.19
C CYS A 467 16.44 20.77 -21.57
N GLY A 468 15.46 20.65 -20.67
CA GLY A 468 14.81 21.72 -19.93
C GLY A 468 13.59 22.30 -20.64
N ASN A 469 12.99 21.56 -21.56
CA ASN A 469 11.80 21.99 -22.29
C ASN A 469 10.49 21.38 -21.76
N GLY A 470 10.59 20.54 -20.73
CA GLY A 470 9.50 19.88 -20.03
C GLY A 470 9.02 18.59 -20.69
N ILE A 471 9.76 18.06 -21.67
CA ILE A 471 9.41 16.83 -22.40
C ILE A 471 10.62 15.91 -22.43
N VAL A 472 10.49 14.72 -21.85
CA VAL A 472 11.56 13.71 -21.84
C VAL A 472 11.67 13.05 -23.22
N THR A 473 12.75 13.32 -23.94
CA THR A 473 12.99 12.77 -25.28
C THR A 473 14.08 11.69 -25.31
N THR A 474 14.33 11.08 -26.48
CA THR A 474 15.30 9.99 -26.60
C THR A 474 16.72 10.48 -26.32
N GLY A 475 17.28 10.07 -25.18
CA GLY A 475 18.61 10.47 -24.72
C GLY A 475 18.61 11.23 -23.39
N GLU A 476 17.43 11.57 -22.89
CA GLU A 476 17.20 12.22 -21.59
C GLU A 476 16.64 11.19 -20.60
N GLU A 477 17.10 11.23 -19.35
CA GLU A 477 16.58 10.40 -18.26
C GLU A 477 15.48 11.12 -17.46
N CYS A 478 15.43 12.45 -17.56
CA CYS A 478 14.47 13.35 -16.96
C CYS A 478 14.42 14.65 -17.77
N ASP A 479 13.41 15.48 -17.54
CA ASP A 479 13.35 16.89 -17.96
C ASP A 479 12.34 17.58 -17.04
N ASP A 480 12.80 18.50 -16.20
CA ASP A 480 11.97 19.19 -15.21
C ASP A 480 11.49 20.58 -15.68
N GLY A 481 11.59 20.84 -16.98
CA GLY A 481 11.21 22.12 -17.58
C GLY A 481 12.25 23.23 -17.41
N ASN A 482 13.45 22.89 -16.93
CA ASN A 482 14.58 23.82 -16.92
C ASN A 482 15.95 23.10 -16.95
N THR A 483 17.05 23.84 -16.84
CA THR A 483 18.44 23.31 -16.94
C THR A 483 19.25 23.63 -15.69
N ARG A 484 18.57 23.82 -14.56
CA ARG A 484 19.20 24.07 -13.27
C ARG A 484 19.61 22.73 -12.68
N ASP A 485 20.73 22.72 -11.98
CA ASP A 485 21.14 21.54 -11.21
C ASP A 485 20.54 21.65 -9.78
N GLY A 486 20.12 20.54 -9.21
CA GLY A 486 19.63 20.37 -7.84
C GLY A 486 18.12 20.45 -7.64
N ASP A 487 17.32 20.46 -8.70
CA ASP A 487 15.84 20.44 -8.68
C ASP A 487 15.21 19.15 -9.22
N GLY A 488 16.03 18.11 -9.42
CA GLY A 488 15.59 16.76 -9.74
C GLY A 488 15.97 16.30 -11.15
N CYS A 489 16.49 17.20 -11.98
CA CYS A 489 17.05 16.89 -13.28
C CYS A 489 18.20 17.83 -13.63
N ASP A 490 19.40 17.29 -13.88
CA ASP A 490 20.57 18.14 -14.14
C ASP A 490 20.51 18.80 -15.54
N HIS A 491 21.43 19.73 -15.82
CA HIS A 491 21.53 20.41 -17.12
C HIS A 491 21.86 19.49 -18.32
N ARG A 492 22.12 18.20 -18.08
CA ARG A 492 22.35 17.15 -19.10
C ARG A 492 21.16 16.20 -19.18
N CYS A 493 20.08 16.50 -18.47
CA CYS A 493 18.88 15.70 -18.35
C CYS A 493 19.14 14.30 -17.78
N LEU A 494 20.04 14.23 -16.80
CA LEU A 494 20.30 13.06 -15.99
C LEU A 494 19.65 13.24 -14.61
N ARG A 495 19.11 12.14 -14.06
CA ARG A 495 18.49 12.20 -12.75
C ARG A 495 19.53 12.33 -11.65
N GLU A 496 19.32 13.32 -10.79
CA GLU A 496 20.15 13.62 -9.63
C GLU A 496 19.72 12.68 -8.49
N ILE A 497 20.37 11.53 -8.39
CA ILE A 497 20.01 10.46 -7.44
C ILE A 497 21.27 9.97 -6.73
N CYS A 498 21.19 9.96 -5.41
CA CYS A 498 22.22 9.41 -4.55
C CYS A 498 22.44 7.91 -4.75
N GLY A 499 23.70 7.49 -4.84
CA GLY A 499 24.13 6.11 -5.00
C GLY A 499 24.26 5.67 -6.46
N ASN A 500 24.35 6.61 -7.40
CA ASN A 500 24.47 6.32 -8.83
C ASN A 500 25.95 6.21 -9.31
N GLY A 501 26.90 6.43 -8.41
CA GLY A 501 28.34 6.38 -8.63
C GLY A 501 28.95 7.70 -9.08
N ARG A 502 28.21 8.81 -8.97
CA ARG A 502 28.59 10.15 -9.43
C ARG A 502 28.10 11.17 -8.42
N VAL A 503 28.93 12.17 -8.13
CA VAL A 503 28.52 13.30 -7.29
C VAL A 503 27.81 14.31 -8.19
N ASP A 504 26.49 14.35 -8.11
CA ASP A 504 25.62 15.22 -8.90
C ASP A 504 25.07 16.38 -8.04
N GLY A 505 24.88 17.57 -8.64
CA GLY A 505 24.25 18.72 -7.98
C GLY A 505 24.82 19.11 -6.60
N LEU A 506 24.01 18.87 -5.56
CA LEU A 506 24.27 19.23 -4.14
C LEU A 506 24.86 18.10 -3.29
N GLU A 507 25.16 16.94 -3.89
CA GLU A 507 25.70 15.79 -3.19
C GLU A 507 27.09 16.08 -2.62
N GLN A 508 27.36 15.64 -1.38
CA GLN A 508 28.68 15.79 -0.76
C GLN A 508 29.61 14.63 -1.11
N CYS A 509 29.03 13.49 -1.44
CA CYS A 509 29.68 12.25 -1.84
C CYS A 509 28.69 11.41 -2.65
N ASP A 510 29.19 10.37 -3.31
CA ASP A 510 28.43 9.26 -3.88
C ASP A 510 29.42 8.10 -4.06
N ASP A 511 29.13 6.93 -3.50
CA ASP A 511 29.97 5.74 -3.60
C ASP A 511 29.34 4.59 -4.42
N GLY A 512 28.30 4.90 -5.19
CA GLY A 512 27.66 3.97 -6.11
C GLY A 512 26.67 3.03 -5.45
N ASN A 513 26.24 3.32 -4.23
CA ASN A 513 25.17 2.60 -3.57
C ASN A 513 24.45 3.48 -2.52
N THR A 514 23.45 2.93 -1.83
CA THR A 514 22.65 3.63 -0.81
C THR A 514 22.75 2.97 0.57
N ILE A 515 23.87 2.32 0.86
CA ILE A 515 24.14 1.66 2.14
C ILE A 515 24.76 2.68 3.07
N ASP A 516 24.10 2.99 4.17
CA ASP A 516 24.69 3.88 5.16
C ASP A 516 25.95 3.24 5.79
N GLY A 517 27.00 4.03 5.97
CA GLY A 517 28.19 3.61 6.71
C GLY A 517 29.38 3.09 5.91
N ASP A 518 29.35 3.08 4.57
CA ASP A 518 30.44 2.55 3.73
C ASP A 518 31.26 3.63 2.98
N GLY A 519 30.94 4.91 3.18
CA GLY A 519 31.69 6.04 2.67
C GLY A 519 30.81 7.22 2.31
N CYS A 520 29.60 6.94 1.82
CA CYS A 520 28.56 7.90 1.54
C CYS A 520 27.19 7.35 1.91
N ASP A 521 26.46 8.06 2.76
CA ASP A 521 25.16 7.58 3.23
C ASP A 521 24.06 7.84 2.18
N ALA A 522 22.90 7.20 2.34
CA ALA A 522 21.80 7.24 1.37
C ALA A 522 21.23 8.64 1.10
N ASN A 523 21.58 9.64 1.92
CA ASN A 523 21.24 11.05 1.73
C ASN A 523 22.35 11.87 1.07
N CYS A 524 23.40 11.22 0.55
CA CYS A 524 24.56 11.82 -0.10
C CYS A 524 25.34 12.78 0.79
N THR A 525 25.38 12.46 2.08
CA THR A 525 26.30 13.06 3.05
C THR A 525 27.38 12.04 3.41
N THR A 526 28.58 12.53 3.67
CA THR A 526 29.68 11.66 4.09
C THR A 526 29.34 11.00 5.43
N THR A 527 29.57 9.70 5.54
CA THR A 527 29.41 8.94 6.78
C THR A 527 30.23 9.55 7.93
N ARG A 528 29.56 10.26 8.84
CA ARG A 528 30.16 10.84 10.06
C ARG A 528 29.07 11.21 11.06
N CYS A 529 29.45 11.20 12.34
CA CYS A 529 28.60 11.72 13.41
C CYS A 529 28.12 13.15 13.14
N GLY A 530 26.82 13.35 13.35
CA GLY A 530 26.10 14.61 13.17
C GLY A 530 25.57 14.84 11.76
N ASN A 531 25.34 13.77 11.00
CA ASN A 531 24.79 13.85 9.64
C ASN A 531 23.32 13.41 9.56
N GLY A 532 22.73 13.04 10.70
CA GLY A 532 21.34 12.66 10.86
C GLY A 532 21.05 11.18 10.58
N ILE A 533 22.09 10.35 10.38
CA ILE A 533 21.95 8.92 10.07
C ILE A 533 22.78 8.10 11.07
N VAL A 534 22.13 7.19 11.80
CA VAL A 534 22.82 6.32 12.76
C VAL A 534 23.50 5.16 12.03
N THR A 535 24.83 5.19 11.95
CA THR A 535 25.62 4.17 11.26
C THR A 535 26.29 3.17 12.22
N LYS A 536 26.94 2.13 11.67
CA LYS A 536 27.56 1.06 12.45
C LYS A 536 28.78 1.57 13.24
N GLY A 537 28.55 1.91 14.51
CA GLY A 537 29.55 2.50 15.40
C GLY A 537 29.00 3.66 16.23
N GLU A 538 27.81 4.13 15.89
CA GLU A 538 27.08 5.22 16.53
C GLU A 538 25.89 4.66 17.33
N GLU A 539 25.61 5.23 18.51
CA GLU A 539 24.48 4.85 19.37
C GLU A 539 23.27 5.78 19.21
N CYS A 540 23.52 6.97 18.65
CA CYS A 540 22.57 8.01 18.26
C CYS A 540 23.20 8.89 17.16
N ASP A 541 22.39 9.73 16.51
CA ASP A 541 22.82 10.86 15.66
C ASP A 541 21.63 11.83 15.58
N ASP A 542 21.82 13.07 16.02
CA ASP A 542 20.77 14.11 16.07
C ASP A 542 20.96 15.20 14.99
N GLY A 543 21.74 14.90 13.94
CA GLY A 543 21.91 15.77 12.79
C GLY A 543 22.90 16.91 13.01
N ASN A 544 23.65 16.90 14.11
CA ASN A 544 24.76 17.81 14.34
C ASN A 544 25.80 17.24 15.33
N THR A 545 26.87 17.98 15.62
CA THR A 545 27.93 17.54 16.56
C THR A 545 28.00 18.40 17.83
N VAL A 546 26.93 19.14 18.12
CA VAL A 546 26.75 19.80 19.41
C VAL A 546 26.51 18.70 20.44
N SER A 547 26.89 18.96 21.69
CA SER A 547 26.61 18.04 22.78
C SER A 547 25.47 18.63 23.61
N SER A 548 24.70 17.78 24.28
CA SER A 548 23.58 18.14 25.15
C SER A 548 22.28 18.52 24.44
N ASP A 549 22.09 18.05 23.21
CA ASP A 549 20.85 18.17 22.42
C ASP A 549 20.26 16.82 21.96
N GLY A 550 20.82 15.71 22.44
CA GLY A 550 20.28 14.36 22.22
C GLY A 550 21.37 13.32 21.94
N CYS A 551 22.50 13.76 21.38
CA CYS A 551 23.64 12.92 21.06
C CYS A 551 24.97 13.66 21.25
N ASP A 552 26.01 13.01 21.79
CA ASP A 552 27.31 13.67 21.97
C ASP A 552 28.11 13.77 20.65
N PHE A 553 29.21 14.54 20.64
CA PHE A 553 30.06 14.69 19.44
C PHE A 553 30.75 13.40 18.95
N ARG A 554 30.61 12.29 19.69
CA ARG A 554 31.10 10.94 19.35
C ARG A 554 29.94 9.99 19.04
N CYS A 555 28.73 10.52 18.92
CA CYS A 555 27.50 9.81 18.64
C CYS A 555 27.14 8.75 19.70
N LEU A 556 27.38 9.09 20.97
CA LEU A 556 26.98 8.31 22.13
C LEU A 556 25.78 8.96 22.81
N ARG A 557 24.85 8.14 23.32
CA ARG A 557 23.68 8.65 24.05
C ARG A 557 24.10 9.23 25.39
N GLU A 558 23.74 10.48 25.60
CA GLU A 558 23.95 11.18 26.87
C GLU A 558 22.96 10.60 27.90
N GLN A 559 23.46 9.85 28.89
CA GLN A 559 22.66 9.17 29.91
C GLN A 559 23.22 9.40 31.31
N CYS A 560 22.37 9.95 32.17
CA CYS A 560 22.64 10.12 33.58
C CYS A 560 22.65 8.79 34.34
N GLY A 561 23.67 8.55 35.16
CA GLY A 561 23.83 7.38 36.02
C GLY A 561 24.69 6.26 35.40
N ASN A 562 25.52 6.58 34.40
CA ASN A 562 26.36 5.61 33.68
C ASN A 562 27.80 5.53 34.22
N GLY A 563 28.14 6.37 35.20
CA GLY A 563 29.43 6.47 35.88
C GLY A 563 30.39 7.46 35.22
N ARG A 564 29.90 8.31 34.32
CA ARG A 564 30.70 9.31 33.60
C ARG A 564 29.92 10.61 33.45
N ALA A 565 30.41 11.66 34.09
CA ALA A 565 29.89 13.01 33.85
C ALA A 565 30.33 13.48 32.45
N GLU A 566 29.40 13.50 31.50
CA GLU A 566 29.61 13.87 30.09
C GLU A 566 28.66 15.01 29.68
N GLY A 567 29.10 15.92 28.79
CA GLY A 567 28.25 17.03 28.32
C GLY A 567 27.88 18.07 29.39
N SER A 568 26.58 18.40 29.51
CA SER A 568 26.02 19.39 30.45
C SER A 568 25.64 18.83 31.82
N GLU A 569 25.99 17.58 32.13
CA GLU A 569 25.73 16.96 33.42
C GLU A 569 26.55 17.66 34.52
N GLU A 570 25.90 18.06 35.63
CA GLU A 570 26.60 18.67 36.76
C GLU A 570 27.38 17.61 37.57
N CYS A 571 26.95 16.35 37.49
CA CYS A 571 27.51 15.18 38.14
C CYS A 571 27.04 13.88 37.45
N ASP A 572 27.66 12.75 37.76
CA ASP A 572 27.15 11.38 37.50
C ASP A 572 27.85 10.44 38.49
N ASP A 573 27.08 9.70 39.31
CA ASP A 573 27.59 8.78 40.33
C ASP A 573 27.36 7.30 40.00
N GLY A 574 27.06 6.99 38.74
CA GLY A 574 26.94 5.64 38.23
C GLY A 574 25.70 4.89 38.66
N ASN A 575 24.67 5.61 39.13
CA ASN A 575 23.37 5.03 39.42
C ASN A 575 22.23 6.07 39.26
N ALA A 576 21.00 5.67 39.56
CA ALA A 576 19.79 6.50 39.39
C ALA A 576 19.07 6.75 40.72
N ILE A 577 19.81 6.73 41.83
CA ILE A 577 19.33 7.06 43.17
C ILE A 577 19.45 8.58 43.33
N ASN A 578 18.49 9.21 44.01
CA ASN A 578 18.60 10.63 44.34
C ASN A 578 19.29 10.76 45.70
N GLY A 579 20.09 11.80 45.90
CA GLY A 579 20.67 12.13 47.20
C GLY A 579 21.98 11.45 47.59
N ASP A 580 22.57 10.60 46.75
CA ASP A 580 23.86 9.94 47.02
C ASP A 580 25.08 10.59 46.36
N GLY A 581 24.87 11.74 45.73
CA GLY A 581 25.92 12.56 45.15
C GLY A 581 25.49 13.18 43.82
N CYS A 582 24.61 12.51 43.08
CA CYS A 582 24.01 13.02 41.87
C CYS A 582 22.57 12.53 41.69
N ASP A 583 21.62 13.43 41.44
CA ASP A 583 20.23 13.04 41.22
C ASP A 583 20.01 12.46 39.81
N VAL A 584 18.90 11.75 39.60
CA VAL A 584 18.51 11.11 38.32
C VAL A 584 18.45 12.06 37.12
N ASN A 585 18.42 13.37 37.35
CA ASN A 585 18.44 14.41 36.32
C ASN A 585 19.83 15.07 36.14
N CYS A 586 20.88 14.46 36.68
CA CYS A 586 22.28 14.89 36.57
C CYS A 586 22.56 16.28 37.14
N THR A 587 21.89 16.57 38.26
CA THR A 587 22.11 17.75 39.09
C THR A 587 22.67 17.32 40.43
N ILE A 588 23.57 18.14 41.00
CA ILE A 588 24.11 17.86 42.33
C ILE A 588 22.98 17.87 43.35
N SER A 589 22.85 16.78 44.10
CA SER A 589 21.87 16.62 45.18
C SER A 589 22.05 17.72 46.23
N ARG A 590 21.06 18.61 46.34
CA ARG A 590 21.04 19.73 47.29
C ARG A 590 19.60 20.11 47.63
N CYS A 591 19.40 20.54 48.87
CA CYS A 591 18.12 21.05 49.32
C CYS A 591 17.61 22.22 48.45
N GLY A 592 16.33 22.19 48.09
CA GLY A 592 15.65 23.21 47.31
C GLY A 592 15.67 22.99 45.80
N ASN A 593 15.91 21.75 45.35
CA ASN A 593 15.98 21.38 43.94
C ASN A 593 14.69 20.70 43.41
N ARG A 594 13.62 20.66 44.22
CA ARG A 594 12.32 20.02 43.98
C ARG A 594 12.34 18.49 43.98
N ILE A 595 13.39 17.88 44.53
CA ILE A 595 13.54 16.43 44.60
C ILE A 595 13.76 16.06 46.06
N VAL A 596 12.79 15.40 46.70
CA VAL A 596 12.96 14.92 48.09
C VAL A 596 13.90 13.72 48.11
N ALA A 597 15.14 13.93 48.55
CA ALA A 597 16.15 12.88 48.70
C ALA A 597 15.90 12.00 49.96
N PRO A 598 16.50 10.79 50.07
CA PRO A 598 16.35 9.92 51.25
C PRO A 598 16.83 10.53 52.58
N ASN A 599 17.61 11.60 52.53
CA ASN A 599 18.15 12.36 53.66
C ASN A 599 17.45 13.72 53.87
N GLU A 600 16.34 13.97 53.19
CA GLU A 600 15.54 15.19 53.24
C GLU A 600 14.11 14.84 53.68
N ASP A 601 13.54 15.63 54.60
CA ASP A 601 12.18 15.43 55.08
C ASP A 601 11.16 16.14 54.16
N CYS A 602 11.61 17.18 53.44
CA CYS A 602 10.85 17.96 52.47
C CYS A 602 11.78 18.57 51.41
N ASP A 603 11.20 19.09 50.32
CA ASP A 603 11.86 20.01 49.38
C ASP A 603 10.75 20.83 48.67
N ASP A 604 10.74 22.16 48.85
CA ASP A 604 9.75 23.06 48.24
C ASP A 604 10.28 23.82 47.01
N GLY A 605 11.46 23.45 46.53
CA GLY A 605 12.10 24.01 45.34
C GLY A 605 12.86 25.30 45.58
N ASN A 606 13.17 25.63 46.83
CA ASN A 606 14.09 26.68 47.18
C ASN A 606 14.70 26.45 48.59
N THR A 607 15.48 27.40 49.11
CA THR A 607 16.12 27.33 50.44
C THR A 607 15.71 28.50 51.34
N LEU A 608 14.59 29.15 51.04
CA LEU A 608 14.01 30.16 51.90
C LEU A 608 13.41 29.44 53.12
N SER A 609 13.41 30.11 54.27
CA SER A 609 12.72 29.60 55.45
C SER A 609 11.37 30.31 55.57
N GLY A 610 10.34 29.60 56.01
CA GLY A 610 8.98 30.05 56.27
C GLY A 610 7.98 29.80 55.14
N ASP A 611 8.32 29.05 54.10
CA ASP A 611 7.47 28.72 52.94
C ASP A 611 7.18 27.22 52.76
N GLY A 612 7.63 26.38 53.69
CA GLY A 612 7.24 24.98 53.78
C GLY A 612 8.39 24.03 54.10
N CYS A 613 9.61 24.38 53.72
CA CYS A 613 10.81 23.58 53.94
C CYS A 613 12.02 24.47 54.25
N ASP A 614 12.76 24.20 55.34
CA ASP A 614 13.89 25.04 55.71
C ASP A 614 15.13 24.81 54.82
N ARG A 615 16.18 25.61 55.00
CA ARG A 615 17.45 25.48 54.23
C ARG A 615 18.23 24.18 54.48
N HIS A 616 17.80 23.36 55.43
CA HIS A 616 18.36 22.03 55.69
C HIS A 616 17.41 20.91 55.27
N CYS A 617 16.32 21.25 54.57
CA CYS A 617 15.30 20.32 54.12
C CYS A 617 14.58 19.59 55.26
N VAL A 618 14.37 20.32 56.36
CA VAL A 618 13.50 19.94 57.47
C VAL A 618 12.17 20.64 57.29
N ALA A 619 11.08 19.90 57.46
CA ALA A 619 9.72 20.44 57.32
C ALA A 619 9.48 21.49 58.41
N GLU A 620 8.94 22.64 58.03
CA GLU A 620 8.70 23.76 58.95
C GLU A 620 7.33 23.61 59.63
N VAL A 621 7.17 22.56 60.44
CA VAL A 621 5.89 22.16 61.04
C VAL A 621 5.93 22.24 62.56
N CYS A 622 5.24 23.24 63.09
CA CYS A 622 5.14 23.41 64.54
C CYS A 622 4.44 22.23 65.24
N GLY A 623 5.13 21.66 66.23
CA GLY A 623 4.68 20.57 67.09
C GLY A 623 5.03 19.18 66.59
N ASP A 624 6.04 19.02 65.74
CA ASP A 624 6.47 17.74 65.17
C ASP A 624 7.71 17.14 65.85
N ALA A 625 8.21 17.79 66.90
CA ALA A 625 9.42 17.48 67.67
C ALA A 625 10.74 17.81 66.96
N HIS A 626 10.71 18.55 65.86
CA HIS A 626 11.87 19.03 65.12
C HIS A 626 11.93 20.56 65.11
N LEU A 627 12.95 21.13 65.77
CA LEU A 627 13.13 22.58 65.78
C LEU A 627 13.60 23.09 64.40
N ALA A 628 12.68 23.65 63.62
CA ALA A 628 12.97 24.27 62.32
C ALA A 628 13.57 25.69 62.47
N ASP A 629 14.24 26.21 61.44
CA ASP A 629 14.89 27.53 61.46
C ASP A 629 13.90 28.70 61.73
N ASN A 630 12.61 28.52 61.46
CA ASN A 630 11.55 29.51 61.69
C ASN A 630 10.86 29.37 63.08
N GLU A 631 11.34 28.47 63.94
CA GLU A 631 10.75 28.15 65.24
C GLU A 631 11.65 28.60 66.40
N GLU A 632 11.09 29.21 67.46
CA GLU A 632 11.83 29.55 68.70
C GLU A 632 11.90 28.37 69.69
N CYS A 633 11.00 27.40 69.52
CA CYS A 633 10.87 26.15 70.26
C CYS A 633 10.01 25.16 69.46
N ASP A 634 10.10 23.86 69.79
CA ASP A 634 9.16 22.81 69.38
C ASP A 634 9.16 21.75 70.50
N ASP A 635 7.99 21.39 71.04
CA ASP A 635 7.83 20.40 72.11
C ASP A 635 7.05 19.14 71.68
N GLY A 636 6.93 18.92 70.37
CA GLY A 636 6.29 17.74 69.78
C GLY A 636 4.78 17.74 69.88
N ASN A 637 4.16 18.89 70.18
CA ASN A 637 2.72 19.06 70.11
C ASN A 637 2.33 20.55 69.90
N THR A 638 1.03 20.85 69.83
CA THR A 638 0.51 22.21 69.56
C THR A 638 -0.35 22.76 70.71
N VAL A 639 -0.10 22.30 71.94
CA VAL A 639 -0.76 22.80 73.15
C VAL A 639 -0.05 24.10 73.57
N ASN A 640 -0.79 25.07 74.11
CA ASN A 640 -0.16 26.30 74.60
C ASN A 640 0.30 26.13 76.03
N GLY A 641 1.49 26.63 76.35
CA GLY A 641 1.99 26.72 77.71
C GLY A 641 2.50 25.41 78.32
N ASP A 642 2.87 24.39 77.55
CA ASP A 642 3.53 23.17 78.04
C ASP A 642 5.01 23.03 77.63
N GLY A 643 5.54 24.04 76.92
CA GLY A 643 6.94 24.13 76.54
C GLY A 643 7.15 25.04 75.34
N CYS A 644 6.22 24.98 74.40
CA CYS A 644 6.14 25.84 73.23
C CYS A 644 4.68 26.20 72.91
N ASP A 645 4.40 27.41 72.42
CA ASP A 645 3.03 27.77 72.00
C ASP A 645 2.73 27.27 70.58
N ILE A 646 1.45 27.22 70.17
CA ILE A 646 0.97 26.75 68.85
C ILE A 646 1.59 27.45 67.62
N ASN A 647 2.25 28.60 67.81
CA ASN A 647 2.96 29.31 66.74
C ASN A 647 4.49 29.17 66.86
N CYS A 648 4.95 28.14 67.57
CA CYS A 648 6.35 27.83 67.81
C CYS A 648 7.16 28.99 68.40
N THR A 649 6.49 29.73 69.29
CA THR A 649 7.07 30.79 70.12
C THR A 649 7.10 30.34 71.56
N ARG A 650 8.14 30.74 72.30
CA ARG A 650 8.17 30.44 73.74
C ARG A 650 7.05 31.18 74.44
N SER A 651 6.36 30.49 75.34
CA SER A 651 5.32 31.09 76.18
C SER A 651 5.90 32.27 76.97
N ARG A 652 5.25 33.44 76.87
CA ARG A 652 5.66 34.68 77.52
C ARG A 652 4.60 35.10 78.53
N CYS A 653 5.08 35.63 79.65
CA CYS A 653 4.25 36.23 80.67
C CYS A 653 3.25 37.26 80.12
N GLY A 654 2.00 37.14 80.55
CA GLY A 654 0.88 38.01 80.21
C GLY A 654 0.05 37.52 79.02
N ASN A 655 0.09 36.23 78.69
CA ASN A 655 -0.65 35.62 77.58
C ASN A 655 -2.01 35.02 78.00
N GLY A 656 -2.35 35.08 79.29
CA GLY A 656 -3.58 34.57 79.89
C GLY A 656 -3.54 33.10 80.26
N VAL A 657 -2.38 32.43 80.17
CA VAL A 657 -2.20 31.00 80.47
C VAL A 657 -0.99 30.80 81.38
N VAL A 658 -1.21 30.26 82.58
CA VAL A 658 -0.13 29.98 83.53
C VAL A 658 0.77 28.87 82.98
N SER A 659 1.96 29.25 82.53
CA SER A 659 2.96 28.36 81.92
C SER A 659 3.95 27.82 82.97
N PRO A 660 4.67 26.70 82.73
CA PRO A 660 5.70 26.17 83.62
C PRO A 660 6.79 27.22 83.93
N GLY A 661 6.79 27.71 85.17
CA GLY A 661 7.71 28.77 85.63
C GLY A 661 7.00 30.07 86.02
N GLU A 662 5.71 30.20 85.72
CA GLU A 662 4.84 31.30 86.14
C GLU A 662 4.03 30.90 87.38
N GLU A 663 3.86 31.82 88.32
CA GLU A 663 3.00 31.63 89.51
C GLU A 663 1.57 32.15 89.27
N CYS A 664 1.40 33.06 88.31
CA CYS A 664 0.13 33.60 87.84
C CYS A 664 0.26 34.11 86.40
N ASP A 665 -0.86 34.34 85.72
CA ASP A 665 -0.93 35.11 84.46
C ASP A 665 -2.35 35.72 84.37
N ASP A 666 -2.44 37.05 84.35
CA ASP A 666 -3.71 37.81 84.30
C ASP A 666 -3.98 38.42 82.91
N GLY A 667 -3.33 37.91 81.87
CA GLY A 667 -3.53 38.30 80.48
C GLY A 667 -2.85 39.60 80.09
N ASN A 668 -1.96 40.13 80.93
CA ASN A 668 -1.10 41.26 80.59
C ASN A 668 0.19 41.30 81.47
N VAL A 669 1.02 42.35 81.33
CA VAL A 669 2.29 42.51 82.08
C VAL A 669 2.32 43.79 82.94
N ILE A 670 1.15 44.34 83.22
CA ILE A 670 0.98 45.47 84.15
C ILE A 670 1.16 44.89 85.56
N SER A 671 1.67 45.71 86.47
CA SER A 671 1.78 45.32 87.88
C SER A 671 0.74 46.10 88.67
N GLY A 672 0.09 45.43 89.64
CA GLY A 672 -0.93 45.94 90.53
C GLY A 672 -2.35 45.51 90.17
N ASP A 673 -2.55 44.66 89.16
CA ASP A 673 -3.86 44.19 88.68
C ASP A 673 -4.10 42.67 88.81
N GLY A 674 -3.15 41.92 89.37
CA GLY A 674 -3.31 40.50 89.66
C GLY A 674 -2.03 39.70 89.61
N CYS A 675 -1.12 40.04 88.68
CA CYS A 675 0.15 39.36 88.47
C CYS A 675 1.26 40.36 88.15
N ASP A 676 2.50 40.14 88.61
CA ASP A 676 3.59 41.06 88.32
C ASP A 676 4.11 40.87 86.87
N ARG A 677 4.97 41.79 86.41
CA ARG A 677 5.51 41.76 85.03
C ARG A 677 6.37 40.53 84.68
N ASN A 678 6.72 39.70 85.67
CA ASN A 678 7.47 38.47 85.51
C ASN A 678 6.59 37.24 85.83
N CYS A 679 5.27 37.43 85.91
CA CYS A 679 4.28 36.41 86.19
C CYS A 679 4.46 35.74 87.56
N LEU A 680 4.85 36.54 88.54
CA LEU A 680 4.91 36.17 89.96
C LEU A 680 3.72 36.77 90.72
N LEU A 681 3.25 36.05 91.75
CA LEU A 681 2.15 36.53 92.58
C LEU A 681 2.54 37.83 93.28
N GLU A 682 1.73 38.86 93.08
CA GLU A 682 1.97 40.17 93.69
C GLU A 682 1.79 40.08 95.21
N GLN A 683 2.80 40.52 95.96
CA GLN A 683 2.75 40.56 97.42
C GLN A 683 2.27 41.94 97.90
N CYS A 684 1.27 41.93 98.78
CA CYS A 684 0.62 43.12 99.36
C CYS A 684 1.52 44.05 100.18
#